data_AF-A0AAD5X0B7-F1
#
_entry.id   AF-A0AAD5X0B7-F1
#
_cell.length_a   1.000
_cell.length_b   1.000
_cell.length_c   1.000
_cell.angle_alpha   90.00
_cell.angle_beta   90.00
_cell.angle_gamma   90.00
#
_symmetry.space_group_name_H-M   'P 1'
#
loop_
_entity.id
_entity.type
_entity.pdbx_description
1 polymer ?
#
loop_
_entity_poly.entity_id
_entity_poly.type
_entity_poly.pdbx_seq_one_letter_code
_entity_poly.pdbx_strand_id
1 'polypeptide(L)'
;MNVYHNIRLKSIAIPRVGNIAYRIHLEDSYRRKGKKQNVMVYGNLLVISIDGRFDKPIWATVVSHVPEKSSAFVELCSENGEGDAETIAALWKSKTSLLVESPSFFVAYRPVLQALQQLELEKSWFSEYLYRSEGMADRVAKPEYMRAGFDVDWSVLFFAKSSQPLPIDLRAQSMRSMRSYTRVGTFSTTLDDKQLDAVELCLSKEIALIQGPPGCGKSFIAHKVLNLLLSSPNFPADGRILVVCFKNKALDDLLEGCLKFTKQIVRIGGRGKRETLEPYNLNSLVRQEGKDGATLTEMNAIRAECDDIIDEDLTDAVKRMDQCRNVDHWKLVDLLGIERVRSLPGLERWDPADGRKGEAVIAVKKWLPHWKEFAVFENRVRDASGSLSAQNFADSVLRNAQASAGRLMDQMDDGDDGIDEVERDEKESQRRAGAGAADMKGCREIPFSTPPERAAICTPVDIPLRVMSAQARQEYLDIETNLPALNAQDRVLLIQLLLSGEMESAQADYVAADARLQSLRSKYVALESMAKLKVLQKAKVVAATSTGAATNLDLLQALRPTVLLVEEAAELLEPHLLAALSPSLQQLIMIGDHFQLRPPVECYALRKNNSFDVSMFERLMNNGMPCVRLRKQARMRDEFLPMLRPIYPDIVTNHELVKKNVAATCIGTSAYFWTHTSKEVTGRSPSNPDEAQMIAFCIEWMIANGIAESRITVIAMYSGQVALIRRLLKQHQKEEIGLVEVQTVDNFQGDENDFVLVSLVANRNCKVCAKGRKAREELEKAAIRRKQEEVKKQIAKELEKLDAQLKSGTYSSVIRTNVDPKKDASEFNEMKDLVERYTQPEHGVYYKVNKVEKVTNLELERKYWSERAQMVDPARDPLRKFHGTSEEGVSGIIATGFRLPDASKNNMYGQGIYFATDSSKSGQHIYTKGSNCLLVCDVLIGKELTVDRDMKDMNLAKIRKMKYDSMYAARGTKATGGVLFDEYIIYAPELALPRYIVHFHSASNDIKATRLQLSKTMKPNQPYAFVEITPTREIHQHEAEFALCDSRFKRYQSKYGNGAAYQVTKVKRVENPKLRAAYKALRARFKSESIPYEQIYVFHGTAEKNIEPILCEGFKIGGEEVPIAVGALRGK
;
A
#
# COMPACT_ATOMS: atom_id res chain seq x y z
N MET A 1 -11.24 -13.93 19.06
CA MET A 1 -11.78 -15.30 19.21
C MET A 1 -13.19 -15.21 19.76
N ASN A 2 -14.11 -15.94 19.16
CA ASN A 2 -15.49 -16.03 19.62
C ASN A 2 -15.63 -17.24 20.55
N VAL A 3 -16.45 -17.14 21.59
CA VAL A 3 -16.65 -18.19 22.60
C VAL A 3 -18.13 -18.52 22.70
N TYR A 4 -18.45 -19.82 22.64
CA TYR A 4 -19.80 -20.35 22.61
C TYR A 4 -19.98 -21.38 23.72
N HIS A 5 -21.11 -21.32 24.42
CA HIS A 5 -21.44 -22.22 25.52
C HIS A 5 -22.59 -23.14 25.14
N ASN A 6 -22.63 -24.32 25.77
CA ASN A 6 -23.70 -25.31 25.66
C ASN A 6 -23.98 -25.72 24.21
N ILE A 7 -22.92 -26.09 23.48
CA ILE A 7 -23.06 -26.56 22.10
C ILE A 7 -23.66 -27.97 22.05
N ARG A 8 -24.60 -28.21 21.13
CA ARG A 8 -25.27 -29.51 20.97
C ARG A 8 -25.14 -30.05 19.55
N LEU A 9 -24.85 -31.34 19.42
CA LEU A 9 -24.89 -32.01 18.11
C LEU A 9 -26.35 -32.25 17.67
N LYS A 10 -26.70 -31.89 16.43
CA LYS A 10 -28.07 -31.92 15.88
C LYS A 10 -28.29 -32.89 14.72
N SER A 11 -27.27 -33.09 13.90
CA SER A 11 -27.32 -34.01 12.76
C SER A 11 -25.90 -34.31 12.30
N ILE A 12 -25.79 -35.31 11.45
CA ILE A 12 -24.59 -35.61 10.70
C ILE A 12 -24.90 -35.35 9.23
N ALA A 13 -24.07 -34.54 8.58
CA ALA A 13 -24.10 -34.36 7.14
C ALA A 13 -22.95 -35.16 6.53
N ILE A 14 -23.30 -35.98 5.55
CA ILE A 14 -22.33 -36.81 4.86
C ILE A 14 -22.20 -36.31 3.43
N PRO A 15 -21.05 -35.70 3.07
CA PRO A 15 -20.79 -35.30 1.71
C PRO A 15 -20.53 -36.49 0.79
N ARG A 16 -20.95 -36.32 -0.47
CA ARG A 16 -20.71 -37.30 -1.56
C ARG A 16 -19.22 -37.58 -1.75
N VAL A 17 -18.38 -36.56 -1.51
CA VAL A 17 -16.91 -36.63 -1.52
C VAL A 17 -16.43 -35.65 -0.44
N GLY A 18 -15.60 -36.10 0.50
CA GLY A 18 -15.14 -35.31 1.66
C GLY A 18 -15.36 -36.04 2.98
N ASN A 19 -14.90 -35.49 4.10
CA ASN A 19 -15.05 -36.10 5.43
C ASN A 19 -16.46 -35.89 6.01
N ILE A 20 -16.83 -36.67 7.02
CA ILE A 20 -18.11 -36.52 7.71
C ILE A 20 -18.17 -35.13 8.37
N ALA A 21 -19.28 -34.41 8.17
CA ALA A 21 -19.52 -33.12 8.78
C ALA A 21 -20.60 -33.21 9.86
N TYR A 22 -20.39 -32.52 10.96
CA TYR A 22 -21.18 -32.58 12.19
C TYR A 22 -21.94 -31.27 12.38
N ARG A 23 -23.26 -31.32 12.48
CA ARG A 23 -24.05 -30.12 12.72
C ARG A 23 -24.08 -29.80 14.20
N ILE A 24 -23.46 -28.70 14.58
CA ILE A 24 -23.46 -28.18 15.94
C ILE A 24 -24.43 -27.01 16.04
N HIS A 25 -25.28 -27.02 17.08
CA HIS A 25 -26.18 -25.95 17.46
C HIS A 25 -25.66 -25.19 18.68
N LEU A 26 -25.89 -23.88 18.69
CA LEU A 26 -25.37 -22.95 19.69
C LEU A 26 -26.53 -22.45 20.56
N GLU A 27 -26.59 -22.86 21.84
CA GLU A 27 -27.74 -22.56 22.70
C GLU A 27 -27.75 -21.15 23.28
N ASP A 28 -26.60 -20.51 23.52
CA ASP A 28 -26.55 -19.11 23.95
C ASP A 28 -25.16 -18.49 23.66
N SER A 29 -25.15 -17.33 22.96
CA SER A 29 -23.92 -16.60 22.63
C SER A 29 -23.63 -15.50 23.66
N TYR A 30 -22.45 -15.51 24.29
CA TYR A 30 -22.05 -14.40 25.18
C TYR A 30 -21.81 -13.11 24.37
N ARG A 31 -22.64 -12.08 24.60
CA ARG A 31 -22.64 -10.79 23.89
C ARG A 31 -21.50 -9.88 24.36
N ARG A 32 -20.46 -9.69 23.55
CA ARG A 32 -19.66 -8.45 23.64
C ARG A 32 -20.44 -7.30 22.98
N LYS A 33 -21.01 -6.41 23.79
CA LYS A 33 -21.52 -5.06 23.44
C LYS A 33 -22.22 -4.95 22.06
N GLY A 34 -23.51 -5.30 22.00
CA GLY A 34 -24.48 -4.60 21.13
C GLY A 34 -24.44 -4.81 19.60
N LYS A 35 -23.67 -5.76 19.04
CA LYS A 35 -23.71 -6.07 17.59
C LYS A 35 -24.30 -7.47 17.33
N LYS A 36 -25.17 -7.61 16.33
CA LYS A 36 -25.58 -8.91 15.78
C LYS A 36 -24.38 -9.53 15.06
N GLN A 37 -23.93 -10.71 15.48
CA GLN A 37 -23.00 -11.52 14.69
C GLN A 37 -23.41 -12.98 14.83
N ASN A 38 -24.10 -13.50 13.81
CA ASN A 38 -24.50 -14.91 13.69
C ASN A 38 -23.91 -15.47 12.40
N VAL A 39 -22.59 -15.65 12.32
CA VAL A 39 -21.99 -16.51 11.28
C VAL A 39 -20.67 -17.07 11.78
N MET A 40 -20.61 -18.36 12.15
CA MET A 40 -19.33 -19.08 12.18
C MET A 40 -18.77 -19.08 10.75
N VAL A 41 -17.52 -18.67 10.57
CA VAL A 41 -16.97 -18.46 9.23
C VAL A 41 -16.40 -19.77 8.70
N TYR A 42 -16.77 -20.13 7.47
CA TYR A 42 -16.22 -21.28 6.75
C TYR A 42 -14.68 -21.30 6.83
N GLY A 43 -14.13 -22.46 7.13
CA GLY A 43 -12.70 -22.74 7.21
C GLY A 43 -11.97 -22.22 8.44
N ASN A 44 -12.67 -21.60 9.39
CA ASN A 44 -12.10 -21.26 10.69
C ASN A 44 -11.79 -22.53 11.50
N LEU A 45 -10.70 -22.47 12.27
CA LEU A 45 -10.36 -23.49 13.26
C LEU A 45 -11.20 -23.29 14.52
N LEU A 46 -11.72 -24.39 15.02
CA LEU A 46 -12.52 -24.50 16.23
C LEU A 46 -11.78 -25.39 17.22
N VAL A 47 -11.91 -25.06 18.49
CA VAL A 47 -11.56 -25.96 19.58
C VAL A 47 -12.76 -26.15 20.49
N ILE A 48 -13.09 -27.42 20.76
CA ILE A 48 -14.21 -27.82 21.60
C ILE A 48 -13.65 -28.49 22.85
N SER A 49 -14.21 -28.13 24.01
CA SER A 49 -13.97 -28.79 25.29
C SER A 49 -15.30 -29.28 25.85
N ILE A 50 -15.34 -30.57 26.18
CA ILE A 50 -16.51 -31.28 26.72
C ILE A 50 -16.73 -31.00 28.21
N ASP A 51 -15.67 -30.63 28.92
CA ASP A 51 -15.60 -30.42 30.37
C ASP A 51 -15.35 -28.96 30.77
N GLY A 52 -15.17 -28.07 29.80
CA GLY A 52 -14.83 -26.67 29.96
C GLY A 52 -13.37 -26.37 30.34
N ARG A 53 -12.48 -27.37 30.39
CA ARG A 53 -11.09 -27.22 30.87
C ARG A 53 -10.03 -27.25 29.77
N PHE A 54 -10.39 -27.69 28.56
CA PHE A 54 -9.46 -27.90 27.43
C PHE A 54 -8.28 -28.83 27.70
N ASP A 55 -8.38 -29.70 28.73
CA ASP A 55 -7.34 -30.71 29.03
C ASP A 55 -7.24 -31.75 27.88
N LYS A 56 -8.37 -32.03 27.23
CA LYS A 56 -8.49 -32.83 26.00
C LYS A 56 -9.25 -32.03 24.93
N PRO A 57 -8.58 -31.12 24.18
CA PRO A 57 -9.23 -30.29 23.20
C PRO A 57 -9.60 -31.11 21.95
N ILE A 58 -10.82 -30.92 21.46
CA ILE A 58 -11.28 -31.47 20.18
C ILE A 58 -11.13 -30.40 19.12
N TRP A 59 -10.26 -30.63 18.15
CA TRP A 59 -10.05 -29.71 17.03
C TRP A 59 -11.03 -29.99 15.90
N ALA A 60 -11.60 -28.93 15.33
CA ALA A 60 -12.53 -29.02 14.20
C ALA A 60 -12.42 -27.80 13.28
N THR A 61 -12.92 -27.90 12.06
CA THR A 61 -13.00 -26.78 11.10
C THR A 61 -14.42 -26.56 10.62
N VAL A 62 -14.82 -25.29 10.43
CA VAL A 62 -16.16 -24.97 9.92
C VAL A 62 -16.27 -25.34 8.43
N VAL A 63 -17.21 -26.20 8.06
CA VAL A 63 -17.47 -26.64 6.66
C VAL A 63 -18.57 -25.82 6.00
N SER A 64 -19.57 -25.40 6.76
CA SER A 64 -20.70 -24.63 6.25
C SER A 64 -21.46 -23.96 7.38
N HIS A 65 -21.92 -22.73 7.13
CA HIS A 65 -22.87 -22.06 8.02
C HIS A 65 -24.31 -22.36 7.60
N VAL A 66 -25.22 -22.45 8.58
CA VAL A 66 -26.67 -22.50 8.34
C VAL A 66 -27.29 -21.18 8.83
N PRO A 67 -27.53 -20.20 7.93
CA PRO A 67 -27.92 -18.81 8.26
C PRO A 67 -29.13 -18.66 9.18
N GLU A 68 -30.05 -19.61 9.16
CA GLU A 68 -31.37 -19.46 9.78
C GLU A 68 -31.51 -20.08 11.18
N LYS A 69 -30.51 -20.82 11.69
CA LYS A 69 -30.73 -21.74 12.84
C LYS A 69 -29.65 -21.75 13.94
N SER A 70 -28.82 -20.71 14.10
CA SER A 70 -27.71 -20.70 15.10
C SER A 70 -26.90 -22.00 15.10
N SER A 71 -26.59 -22.51 13.91
CA SER A 71 -25.95 -23.82 13.73
C SER A 71 -24.89 -23.76 12.62
N ALA A 72 -23.87 -24.60 12.73
CA ALA A 72 -22.85 -24.77 11.70
C ALA A 72 -22.49 -26.24 11.52
N PHE A 73 -22.07 -26.62 10.32
CA PHE A 73 -21.44 -27.90 10.03
C PHE A 73 -19.95 -27.78 10.26
N VAL A 74 -19.38 -28.72 11.02
CA VAL A 74 -17.95 -28.78 11.36
C VAL A 74 -17.36 -30.14 11.02
N GLU A 75 -16.11 -30.18 10.61
CA GLU A 75 -15.36 -31.40 10.35
C GLU A 75 -14.30 -31.57 11.45
N LEU A 76 -14.20 -32.76 12.02
CA LEU A 76 -13.20 -33.05 13.06
C LEU A 76 -11.81 -33.18 12.44
N CYS A 77 -10.79 -32.70 13.14
CA CYS A 77 -9.39 -32.87 12.72
C CYS A 77 -8.85 -34.20 13.25
N SER A 78 -8.27 -35.00 12.36
CA SER A 78 -7.79 -36.38 12.58
C SER A 78 -6.63 -36.55 13.60
N GLU A 79 -6.17 -35.47 14.24
CA GLU A 79 -5.04 -35.49 15.18
C GLU A 79 -5.45 -35.79 16.63
N ASN A 80 -6.74 -36.01 16.92
CA ASN A 80 -7.24 -36.15 18.30
C ASN A 80 -6.87 -37.47 19.00
N GLY A 81 -6.19 -38.43 18.35
CA GLY A 81 -5.67 -39.68 18.96
C GLY A 81 -6.73 -40.69 19.44
N GLU A 82 -7.95 -40.23 19.73
CA GLU A 82 -9.19 -40.98 19.94
C GLU A 82 -9.97 -41.00 18.61
N GLY A 83 -10.62 -42.13 18.28
CA GLY A 83 -11.36 -42.26 17.02
C GLY A 83 -12.51 -41.26 16.94
N ASP A 84 -12.90 -40.83 15.74
CA ASP A 84 -14.02 -39.89 15.53
C ASP A 84 -15.27 -40.34 16.31
N ALA A 85 -15.56 -41.65 16.35
CA ALA A 85 -16.65 -42.21 17.14
C ALA A 85 -16.59 -41.95 18.64
N GLU A 86 -15.41 -41.99 19.26
CA GLU A 86 -15.22 -41.71 20.69
C GLU A 86 -15.43 -40.23 20.99
N THR A 87 -14.92 -39.38 20.11
CA THR A 87 -15.09 -37.92 20.15
C THR A 87 -16.57 -37.54 20.00
N ILE A 88 -17.26 -38.14 19.03
CA ILE A 88 -18.69 -37.91 18.82
C ILE A 88 -19.49 -38.44 20.00
N ALA A 89 -19.17 -39.63 20.54
CA ALA A 89 -19.79 -40.16 21.75
C ALA A 89 -19.61 -39.22 22.95
N ALA A 90 -18.45 -38.60 23.10
CA ALA A 90 -18.17 -37.68 24.18
C ALA A 90 -18.89 -36.33 24.00
N LEU A 91 -18.97 -35.81 22.76
CA LEU A 91 -19.81 -34.65 22.42
C LEU A 91 -21.31 -34.93 22.57
N TRP A 92 -21.75 -36.16 22.27
CA TRP A 92 -23.12 -36.63 22.48
C TRP A 92 -23.49 -36.72 23.96
N LYS A 93 -22.52 -37.04 24.84
CA LYS A 93 -22.70 -37.18 26.30
C LYS A 93 -22.65 -35.84 27.06
N SER A 94 -21.97 -34.82 26.53
CA SER A 94 -21.75 -33.56 27.25
C SER A 94 -23.01 -32.69 27.34
N LYS A 95 -23.34 -32.23 28.56
CA LYS A 95 -24.32 -31.15 28.81
C LYS A 95 -23.68 -29.77 28.89
N THR A 96 -22.34 -29.68 29.00
CA THR A 96 -21.59 -28.46 29.29
C THR A 96 -20.36 -28.36 28.39
N SER A 97 -20.58 -28.06 27.12
CA SER A 97 -19.54 -27.96 26.12
C SER A 97 -19.19 -26.49 25.84
N LEU A 98 -17.90 -26.20 25.74
CA LEU A 98 -17.35 -24.90 25.39
C LEU A 98 -16.72 -25.00 23.99
N LEU A 99 -17.04 -24.07 23.10
CA LEU A 99 -16.44 -23.98 21.78
C LEU A 99 -15.80 -22.60 21.61
N VAL A 100 -14.56 -22.59 21.13
CA VAL A 100 -13.83 -21.37 20.81
C VAL A 100 -13.50 -21.37 19.33
N GLU A 101 -13.84 -20.28 18.64
CA GLU A 101 -13.56 -20.07 17.23
C GLU A 101 -12.36 -19.12 17.06
N SER A 102 -11.39 -19.56 16.25
CA SER A 102 -10.30 -18.74 15.76
C SER A 102 -10.81 -17.72 14.74
N PRO A 103 -10.35 -16.45 14.78
CA PRO A 103 -10.71 -15.47 13.77
C PRO A 103 -10.08 -15.74 12.38
N SER A 104 -9.13 -16.67 12.28
CA SER A 104 -8.30 -16.88 11.08
C SER A 104 -8.75 -18.10 10.26
N PHE A 105 -8.69 -17.97 8.92
CA PHE A 105 -9.03 -19.02 7.96
C PHE A 105 -7.97 -20.13 7.91
N PHE A 106 -8.10 -21.14 8.76
CA PHE A 106 -7.11 -22.19 8.97
C PHE A 106 -6.92 -23.14 7.79
N VAL A 107 -7.97 -23.41 7.00
CA VAL A 107 -7.92 -24.38 5.89
C VAL A 107 -6.82 -24.05 4.85
N ALA A 108 -6.49 -22.77 4.64
CA ALA A 108 -5.40 -22.37 3.75
C ALA A 108 -4.00 -22.65 4.34
N TYR A 109 -3.84 -22.60 5.67
CA TYR A 109 -2.57 -22.78 6.36
C TYR A 109 -2.29 -24.24 6.71
N ARG A 110 -3.33 -25.06 6.92
CA ARG A 110 -3.20 -26.47 7.33
C ARG A 110 -2.17 -27.24 6.48
N PRO A 111 -2.22 -27.21 5.12
CA PRO A 111 -1.24 -27.94 4.31
C PRO A 111 0.19 -27.39 4.46
N VAL A 112 0.34 -26.07 4.61
CA VAL A 112 1.65 -25.43 4.85
C VAL A 112 2.23 -25.92 6.16
N LEU A 113 1.44 -25.94 7.23
CA LEU A 113 1.88 -26.39 8.56
C LEU A 113 2.28 -27.87 8.55
N GLN A 114 1.50 -28.73 7.89
CA GLN A 114 1.82 -30.14 7.72
C GLN A 114 3.13 -30.33 6.93
N ALA A 115 3.34 -29.54 5.87
CA ALA A 115 4.59 -29.54 5.12
C ALA A 115 5.80 -29.23 6.01
N LEU A 116 5.67 -28.20 6.85
CA LEU A 116 6.76 -27.77 7.74
C LEU A 116 7.07 -28.82 8.81
N GLN A 117 6.07 -29.55 9.30
CA GLN A 117 6.29 -30.67 10.24
C GLN A 117 7.12 -31.80 9.62
N GLN A 118 6.98 -32.02 8.30
CA GLN A 118 7.71 -33.04 7.56
C GLN A 118 9.03 -32.52 6.94
N LEU A 119 9.27 -31.21 7.02
CA LEU A 119 10.39 -30.57 6.35
C LEU A 119 11.71 -30.85 7.08
N GLU A 120 12.52 -31.75 6.52
CA GLU A 120 13.89 -31.99 6.98
C GLU A 120 14.85 -30.94 6.40
N LEU A 121 14.74 -29.71 6.92
CA LEU A 121 15.40 -28.54 6.36
C LEU A 121 16.94 -28.71 6.31
N GLU A 122 17.55 -29.37 7.28
CA GLU A 122 18.99 -29.67 7.33
C GLU A 122 19.47 -30.55 6.16
N LYS A 123 18.60 -31.37 5.57
CA LYS A 123 18.94 -32.23 4.42
C LYS A 123 18.66 -31.57 3.07
N SER A 124 18.07 -30.37 3.07
CA SER A 124 17.78 -29.62 1.85
C SER A 124 19.03 -28.93 1.30
N TRP A 125 19.17 -28.90 -0.03
CA TRP A 125 20.19 -28.09 -0.73
C TRP A 125 20.09 -26.60 -0.41
N PHE A 126 18.92 -26.16 0.06
CA PHE A 126 18.65 -24.77 0.40
C PHE A 126 19.17 -24.35 1.79
N SER A 127 19.47 -25.31 2.67
CA SER A 127 19.85 -25.05 4.08
C SER A 127 21.05 -24.12 4.21
N GLU A 128 22.08 -24.28 3.38
CA GLU A 128 23.31 -23.47 3.44
C GLU A 128 23.05 -21.97 3.25
N TYR A 129 22.00 -21.63 2.50
CA TYR A 129 21.62 -20.24 2.20
C TYR A 129 20.80 -19.57 3.30
N LEU A 130 20.26 -20.36 4.24
CA LEU A 130 19.43 -19.85 5.33
C LEU A 130 20.25 -19.36 6.52
N TYR A 131 21.38 -20.00 6.82
CA TYR A 131 22.12 -19.81 8.07
C TYR A 131 23.36 -18.91 7.98
N ARG A 132 23.88 -18.62 6.78
CA ARG A 132 25.16 -17.90 6.60
C ARG A 132 24.94 -16.51 5.98
N SER A 133 25.72 -15.52 6.41
CA SER A 133 25.59 -14.11 5.99
C SER A 133 26.81 -13.53 5.25
N GLU A 134 28.00 -14.13 5.35
CA GLU A 134 29.23 -13.57 4.77
C GLU A 134 29.66 -14.28 3.47
N GLY A 135 29.94 -13.49 2.43
CA GLY A 135 30.52 -13.97 1.17
C GLY A 135 29.60 -14.84 0.31
N MET A 136 28.28 -14.78 0.53
CA MET A 136 27.31 -15.66 -0.14
C MET A 136 27.27 -15.45 -1.67
N ALA A 137 27.48 -14.22 -2.14
CA ALA A 137 27.31 -13.88 -3.56
C ALA A 137 28.19 -14.69 -4.52
N ASP A 138 29.44 -14.95 -4.14
CA ASP A 138 30.39 -15.72 -4.94
C ASP A 138 30.18 -17.23 -4.82
N ARG A 139 29.47 -17.69 -3.78
CA ARG A 139 29.29 -19.11 -3.46
C ARG A 139 28.04 -19.73 -4.07
N VAL A 140 27.03 -18.93 -4.41
CA VAL A 140 25.83 -19.44 -5.08
C VAL A 140 26.24 -20.10 -6.40
N ALA A 141 26.00 -21.41 -6.48
CA ALA A 141 26.39 -22.24 -7.61
C ALA A 141 25.51 -22.00 -8.84
N LYS A 142 25.92 -22.56 -9.98
CA LYS A 142 25.06 -22.63 -11.17
C LYS A 142 24.04 -23.75 -11.01
N PRO A 143 22.80 -23.57 -11.52
CA PRO A 143 21.81 -24.64 -11.58
C PRO A 143 22.43 -25.87 -12.24
N GLU A 144 22.13 -27.05 -11.71
CA GLU A 144 22.75 -28.30 -12.15
C GLU A 144 22.61 -28.53 -13.66
N TYR A 145 21.40 -28.34 -14.20
CA TYR A 145 21.09 -28.42 -15.62
C TYR A 145 21.79 -27.36 -16.50
N MET A 146 22.47 -26.37 -15.91
CA MET A 146 23.26 -25.35 -16.62
C MET A 146 24.78 -25.50 -16.44
N ARG A 147 25.26 -26.50 -15.68
CA ARG A 147 26.70 -26.66 -15.37
C ARG A 147 27.54 -27.04 -16.59
N ALA A 148 26.99 -27.82 -17.52
CA ALA A 148 27.66 -28.28 -18.73
C ALA A 148 27.77 -27.20 -19.83
N GLY A 149 27.26 -25.99 -19.58
CA GLY A 149 27.06 -24.94 -20.57
C GLY A 149 25.60 -24.52 -20.62
N PHE A 150 25.31 -23.41 -21.29
CA PHE A 150 23.93 -22.95 -21.48
C PHE A 150 23.73 -22.53 -22.92
N ASP A 151 23.21 -23.46 -23.72
CA ASP A 151 22.74 -23.18 -25.09
C ASP A 151 21.29 -22.70 -24.98
N VAL A 152 20.98 -21.57 -25.60
CA VAL A 152 19.62 -21.00 -25.67
C VAL A 152 19.42 -20.24 -26.96
N ASP A 153 18.16 -20.14 -27.35
CA ASP A 153 17.76 -19.24 -28.42
C ASP A 153 17.85 -17.77 -27.99
N TRP A 154 19.02 -17.16 -28.24
CA TRP A 154 19.26 -15.75 -27.98
C TRP A 154 18.36 -14.81 -28.80
N SER A 155 17.66 -15.30 -29.84
CA SER A 155 16.71 -14.48 -30.59
C SER A 155 15.52 -14.01 -29.73
N VAL A 156 15.27 -14.69 -28.60
CA VAL A 156 14.30 -14.27 -27.57
C VAL A 156 14.63 -12.89 -27.00
N LEU A 157 15.92 -12.53 -26.93
CA LEU A 157 16.42 -11.27 -26.36
C LEU A 157 16.95 -10.29 -27.39
N PHE A 158 17.56 -10.80 -28.48
CA PHE A 158 18.31 -9.99 -29.44
C PHE A 158 17.73 -10.10 -30.84
N PHE A 159 17.73 -8.97 -31.56
CA PHE A 159 17.34 -8.89 -32.96
C PHE A 159 18.40 -8.14 -33.78
N ALA A 160 18.53 -8.49 -35.06
CA ALA A 160 19.48 -7.88 -35.97
C ALA A 160 19.04 -6.44 -36.32
N LYS A 161 20.00 -5.51 -36.42
CA LYS A 161 19.74 -4.12 -36.85
C LYS A 161 19.54 -3.97 -38.37
N SER A 162 19.82 -5.02 -39.15
CA SER A 162 19.65 -5.05 -40.61
C SER A 162 18.94 -6.34 -41.04
N SER A 163 18.50 -6.41 -42.30
CA SER A 163 17.84 -7.58 -42.91
C SER A 163 18.70 -8.85 -43.00
N GLN A 164 19.91 -8.85 -42.45
CA GLN A 164 20.77 -10.03 -42.39
C GLN A 164 20.28 -10.99 -41.28
N PRO A 165 20.17 -12.29 -41.56
CA PRO A 165 19.79 -13.29 -40.56
C PRO A 165 20.83 -13.34 -39.43
N LEU A 166 20.38 -13.64 -38.21
CA LEU A 166 21.26 -13.91 -37.06
C LEU A 166 22.28 -15.00 -37.45
N PRO A 167 23.59 -14.79 -37.28
CA PRO A 167 24.58 -15.85 -37.52
C PRO A 167 24.27 -17.07 -36.65
N ILE A 168 24.33 -18.25 -37.26
CA ILE A 168 24.11 -19.56 -36.62
C ILE A 168 25.02 -19.74 -35.39
N ASP A 169 26.16 -19.03 -35.35
CA ASP A 169 27.22 -19.10 -34.34
C ASP A 169 26.92 -18.39 -33.01
N LEU A 170 25.81 -17.65 -32.89
CA LEU A 170 25.31 -17.17 -31.58
C LEU A 170 24.76 -18.31 -30.71
N ARG A 171 24.37 -19.43 -31.31
CA ARG A 171 23.93 -20.66 -30.60
C ARG A 171 25.10 -21.46 -30.03
N ALA A 172 26.32 -21.24 -30.53
CA ALA A 172 27.48 -22.09 -30.23
C ALA A 172 28.51 -21.48 -29.27
N GLN A 173 28.36 -20.21 -28.84
CA GLN A 173 29.36 -19.55 -27.99
C GLN A 173 29.08 -19.68 -26.49
N SER A 174 30.04 -20.28 -25.79
CA SER A 174 30.15 -20.27 -24.31
C SER A 174 30.23 -18.83 -23.78
N MET A 175 29.16 -18.33 -23.16
CA MET A 175 29.08 -16.97 -22.59
C MET A 175 30.21 -16.64 -21.61
N ARG A 176 30.89 -15.49 -21.82
CA ARG A 176 31.71 -14.82 -20.78
C ARG A 176 30.99 -13.64 -20.11
N SER A 177 30.09 -12.91 -20.81
CA SER A 177 29.10 -11.96 -20.23
C SER A 177 28.12 -11.46 -21.31
N MET A 178 26.82 -11.40 -21.00
CA MET A 178 25.74 -10.98 -21.91
C MET A 178 25.89 -9.53 -22.41
N ARG A 179 26.48 -8.66 -21.59
CA ARG A 179 26.81 -7.26 -21.93
C ARG A 179 27.84 -7.11 -23.05
N SER A 180 28.57 -8.17 -23.36
CA SER A 180 29.56 -8.14 -24.45
C SER A 180 28.86 -8.06 -25.80
N TYR A 181 27.69 -8.68 -25.96
CA TYR A 181 26.94 -8.73 -27.22
C TYR A 181 26.28 -7.39 -27.59
N THR A 182 25.89 -6.57 -26.61
CA THR A 182 25.36 -5.22 -26.87
C THR A 182 26.43 -4.26 -27.38
N ARG A 183 27.72 -4.53 -27.09
CA ARG A 183 28.87 -3.70 -27.49
C ARG A 183 29.39 -4.00 -28.90
N VAL A 184 29.09 -5.17 -29.48
CA VAL A 184 29.55 -5.55 -30.83
C VAL A 184 28.81 -4.80 -31.94
N GLY A 185 27.79 -3.98 -31.62
CA GLY A 185 27.16 -3.03 -32.55
C GLY A 185 26.20 -3.65 -33.58
N THR A 186 26.32 -4.93 -33.87
CA THR A 186 25.53 -5.72 -34.84
C THR A 186 24.11 -6.08 -34.38
N PHE A 187 23.85 -6.13 -33.08
CA PHE A 187 22.58 -6.58 -32.50
C PHE A 187 21.93 -5.49 -31.63
N SER A 188 20.61 -5.59 -31.47
CA SER A 188 19.80 -4.75 -30.58
C SER A 188 18.95 -5.64 -29.67
N THR A 189 18.60 -5.13 -28.49
CA THR A 189 17.69 -5.80 -27.54
C THR A 189 16.63 -4.81 -27.08
N THR A 190 15.45 -5.33 -26.71
CA THR A 190 14.41 -4.54 -26.04
C THR A 190 14.66 -4.39 -24.55
N LEU A 191 15.64 -5.12 -23.98
CA LEU A 191 15.97 -5.07 -22.56
C LEU A 191 16.94 -3.92 -22.25
N ASP A 192 16.78 -3.31 -21.08
CA ASP A 192 17.78 -2.40 -20.55
C ASP A 192 18.93 -3.14 -19.82
N ASP A 193 19.99 -2.41 -19.45
CA ASP A 193 21.18 -2.98 -18.83
C ASP A 193 20.88 -3.77 -17.55
N LYS A 194 19.93 -3.30 -16.71
CA LYS A 194 19.59 -3.96 -15.45
C LYS A 194 18.66 -5.15 -15.66
N GLN A 195 17.81 -5.07 -16.67
CA GLN A 195 17.02 -6.20 -17.13
C GLN A 195 17.91 -7.32 -17.71
N LEU A 196 18.96 -6.99 -18.46
CA LEU A 196 19.96 -7.96 -18.92
C LEU A 196 20.73 -8.57 -17.75
N ASP A 197 21.18 -7.75 -16.79
CA ASP A 197 21.82 -8.24 -15.56
C ASP A 197 20.92 -9.24 -14.81
N ALA A 198 19.60 -8.98 -14.77
CA ALA A 198 18.64 -9.84 -14.10
C ALA A 198 18.49 -11.19 -14.81
N VAL A 199 18.45 -11.20 -16.14
CA VAL A 199 18.46 -12.44 -16.92
C VAL A 199 19.79 -13.19 -16.73
N GLU A 200 20.93 -12.49 -16.78
CA GLU A 200 22.25 -13.09 -16.52
C GLU A 200 22.33 -13.73 -15.12
N LEU A 201 21.75 -13.08 -14.11
CA LEU A 201 21.65 -13.65 -12.76
C LEU A 201 20.84 -14.96 -12.77
N CYS A 202 19.65 -14.97 -13.39
CA CYS A 202 18.81 -16.17 -13.51
C CYS A 202 19.48 -17.30 -14.30
N LEU A 203 20.43 -17.02 -15.20
CA LEU A 203 21.13 -18.06 -15.97
C LEU A 203 22.44 -18.51 -15.31
N SER A 204 22.92 -17.79 -14.30
CA SER A 204 24.23 -18.06 -13.68
C SER A 204 24.14 -18.56 -12.25
N LYS A 205 22.97 -18.45 -11.60
CA LYS A 205 22.79 -18.73 -10.18
C LYS A 205 21.57 -19.63 -9.93
N GLU A 206 21.75 -20.62 -9.06
CA GLU A 206 20.66 -21.49 -8.60
C GLU A 206 19.69 -20.77 -7.65
N ILE A 207 20.09 -19.64 -7.06
CA ILE A 207 19.19 -18.70 -6.39
C ILE A 207 19.38 -17.32 -7.03
N ALA A 208 18.31 -16.77 -7.59
CA ALA A 208 18.32 -15.46 -8.24
C ALA A 208 17.25 -14.55 -7.62
N LEU A 209 17.67 -13.40 -7.08
CA LEU A 209 16.77 -12.38 -6.55
C LEU A 209 16.71 -11.18 -7.51
N ILE A 210 15.50 -10.79 -7.90
CA ILE A 210 15.27 -9.61 -8.73
C ILE A 210 14.37 -8.64 -7.97
N GLN A 211 14.90 -7.48 -7.62
CA GLN A 211 14.13 -6.39 -7.05
C GLN A 211 13.59 -5.48 -8.17
N GLY A 212 12.28 -5.34 -8.27
CA GLY A 212 11.66 -4.51 -9.31
C GLY A 212 10.73 -3.43 -8.74
N PRO A 213 11.15 -2.15 -8.75
CA PRO A 213 10.25 -1.03 -8.46
C PRO A 213 9.01 -1.02 -9.38
N PRO A 214 7.95 -0.28 -9.01
CA PRO A 214 6.73 -0.20 -9.83
C PRO A 214 7.02 0.18 -11.27
N GLY A 215 6.45 -0.57 -12.24
CA GLY A 215 6.60 -0.30 -13.66
C GLY A 215 7.96 -0.67 -14.28
N CYS A 216 8.90 -1.28 -13.54
CA CYS A 216 10.23 -1.64 -14.08
C CYS A 216 10.27 -2.96 -14.88
N GLY A 217 9.12 -3.62 -15.07
CA GLY A 217 8.99 -4.82 -15.89
C GLY A 217 9.26 -6.14 -15.17
N LYS A 218 8.85 -6.30 -13.90
CA LYS A 218 8.97 -7.56 -13.13
C LYS A 218 8.41 -8.76 -13.90
N SER A 219 7.13 -8.74 -14.25
CA SER A 219 6.45 -9.81 -14.99
C SER A 219 7.01 -9.99 -16.40
N PHE A 220 7.43 -8.89 -17.04
CA PHE A 220 8.08 -8.94 -18.34
C PHE A 220 9.41 -9.71 -18.30
N ILE A 221 10.22 -9.53 -17.26
CA ILE A 221 11.45 -10.30 -17.05
C ILE A 221 11.12 -11.75 -16.73
N ALA A 222 10.10 -12.02 -15.91
CA ALA A 222 9.62 -13.38 -15.68
C ALA A 222 9.28 -14.10 -16.99
N HIS A 223 8.53 -13.47 -17.91
CA HIS A 223 8.23 -14.02 -19.24
C HIS A 223 9.47 -14.31 -20.07
N LYS A 224 10.45 -13.41 -20.09
CA LYS A 224 11.69 -13.60 -20.84
C LYS A 224 12.53 -14.75 -20.29
N VAL A 225 12.65 -14.84 -18.97
CA VAL A 225 13.36 -15.94 -18.30
C VAL A 225 12.66 -17.27 -18.57
N LEU A 226 11.33 -17.35 -18.42
CA LEU A 226 10.56 -18.55 -18.73
C LEU A 226 10.76 -18.99 -20.19
N ASN A 227 10.67 -18.06 -21.14
CA ASN A 227 10.85 -18.39 -22.57
C ASN A 227 12.27 -18.91 -22.87
N LEU A 228 13.30 -18.30 -22.27
CA LEU A 228 14.69 -18.76 -22.43
C LEU A 228 14.91 -20.16 -21.84
N LEU A 229 14.41 -20.41 -20.62
CA LEU A 229 14.54 -21.72 -19.98
C LEU A 229 13.87 -22.81 -20.81
N LEU A 230 12.65 -22.56 -21.30
CA LEU A 230 11.91 -23.53 -22.12
C LEU A 230 12.51 -23.73 -23.52
N SER A 231 13.23 -22.74 -24.04
CA SER A 231 13.90 -22.83 -25.34
C SER A 231 15.28 -23.48 -25.25
N SER A 232 15.80 -23.72 -24.04
CA SER A 232 17.12 -24.33 -23.85
C SER A 232 17.06 -25.85 -24.07
N PRO A 233 17.91 -26.43 -24.94
CA PRO A 233 18.07 -27.89 -25.00
C PRO A 233 18.65 -28.48 -23.71
N ASN A 234 19.29 -27.66 -22.86
CA ASN A 234 19.87 -28.11 -21.60
C ASN A 234 18.82 -28.18 -20.48
N PHE A 235 17.64 -27.60 -20.68
CA PHE A 235 16.55 -27.77 -19.74
C PHE A 235 16.04 -29.22 -19.80
N PRO A 236 15.89 -29.93 -18.66
CA PRO A 236 15.60 -31.37 -18.69
C PRO A 236 14.32 -31.69 -19.47
N ALA A 237 14.35 -32.79 -20.22
CA ALA A 237 13.22 -33.22 -21.06
C ALA A 237 11.95 -33.48 -20.24
N ASP A 238 12.09 -33.98 -19.02
CA ASP A 238 11.05 -34.17 -18.00
C ASP A 238 10.98 -32.99 -17.00
N GLY A 239 11.83 -31.98 -17.18
CA GLY A 239 11.91 -30.80 -16.34
C GLY A 239 10.67 -29.92 -16.45
N ARG A 240 10.31 -29.31 -15.32
CA ARG A 240 9.12 -28.46 -15.17
C ARG A 240 9.42 -27.22 -14.36
N ILE A 241 8.74 -26.14 -14.72
CA ILE A 241 8.80 -24.88 -14.00
C ILE A 241 7.51 -24.73 -13.20
N LEU A 242 7.64 -24.68 -11.87
CA LEU A 242 6.56 -24.31 -10.96
C LEU A 242 6.58 -22.80 -10.77
N VAL A 243 5.45 -22.16 -11.04
CA VAL A 243 5.24 -20.72 -10.86
C VAL A 243 4.31 -20.52 -9.68
N VAL A 244 4.75 -19.72 -8.69
CA VAL A 244 3.95 -19.39 -7.51
C VAL A 244 3.78 -17.88 -7.42
N CYS A 245 2.53 -17.43 -7.33
CA CYS A 245 2.19 -16.02 -7.13
C CYS A 245 1.32 -15.87 -5.87
N PHE A 246 1.35 -14.72 -5.19
CA PHE A 246 0.45 -14.48 -4.07
C PHE A 246 -1.02 -14.28 -4.53
N LYS A 247 -1.23 -13.52 -5.62
CA LYS A 247 -2.56 -13.15 -6.14
C LYS A 247 -2.92 -13.92 -7.42
N ASN A 248 -4.21 -14.24 -7.57
CA ASN A 248 -4.73 -14.89 -8.80
C ASN A 248 -4.51 -14.04 -10.04
N LYS A 249 -4.60 -12.71 -9.93
CA LYS A 249 -4.42 -11.83 -11.08
C LYS A 249 -3.00 -11.87 -11.62
N ALA A 250 -1.99 -11.73 -10.75
CA ALA A 250 -0.58 -11.84 -11.14
C ALA A 250 -0.30 -13.20 -11.81
N LEU A 251 -0.84 -14.28 -11.24
CA LEU A 251 -0.78 -15.62 -11.82
C LEU A 251 -1.35 -15.68 -13.24
N ASP A 252 -2.56 -15.13 -13.42
CA ASP A 252 -3.28 -15.16 -14.69
C ASP A 252 -2.55 -14.31 -15.75
N ASP A 253 -2.14 -13.08 -15.41
CA ASP A 253 -1.41 -12.18 -16.31
C ASP A 253 -0.05 -12.78 -16.72
N LEU A 254 0.63 -13.47 -15.79
CA LEU A 254 1.87 -14.17 -16.07
C LEU A 254 1.64 -15.35 -17.04
N LEU A 255 0.60 -16.16 -16.82
CA LEU A 255 0.25 -17.29 -17.70
C LEU A 255 -0.22 -16.84 -19.09
N GLU A 256 -1.02 -15.78 -19.20
CA GLU A 256 -1.44 -15.22 -20.50
C GLU A 256 -0.21 -14.76 -21.31
N GLY A 257 0.80 -14.20 -20.65
CA GLY A 257 2.05 -13.90 -21.32
C GLY A 257 2.83 -15.14 -21.75
N CYS A 258 2.73 -16.25 -21.02
CA CYS A 258 3.32 -17.54 -21.41
C CYS A 258 2.67 -18.12 -22.67
N LEU A 259 1.36 -17.93 -22.86
CA LEU A 259 0.64 -18.39 -24.06
C LEU A 259 1.20 -17.82 -25.37
N LYS A 260 1.96 -16.73 -25.32
CA LYS A 260 2.63 -16.14 -26.49
C LYS A 260 3.77 -17.01 -27.04
N PHE A 261 4.33 -17.92 -26.23
CA PHE A 261 5.46 -18.77 -26.62
C PHE A 261 5.30 -20.26 -26.25
N THR A 262 4.34 -20.64 -25.39
CA THR A 262 4.06 -22.06 -25.11
C THR A 262 2.59 -22.29 -24.77
N LYS A 263 2.05 -23.44 -25.20
CA LYS A 263 0.73 -23.95 -24.80
C LYS A 263 0.82 -25.07 -23.76
N GLN A 264 2.02 -25.52 -23.41
CA GLN A 264 2.24 -26.58 -22.42
C GLN A 264 2.20 -26.00 -20.99
N ILE A 265 1.09 -25.35 -20.67
CA ILE A 265 0.87 -24.70 -19.37
C ILE A 265 -0.32 -25.35 -18.66
N VAL A 266 -0.27 -25.42 -17.32
CA VAL A 266 -1.41 -25.81 -16.49
C VAL A 266 -1.57 -24.83 -15.34
N ARG A 267 -2.81 -24.35 -15.16
CA ARG A 267 -3.22 -23.48 -14.07
C ARG A 267 -3.91 -24.30 -12.96
N ILE A 268 -3.38 -24.23 -11.75
CA ILE A 268 -3.98 -24.85 -10.56
C ILE A 268 -4.84 -23.81 -9.82
N GLY A 269 -6.08 -24.20 -9.51
CA GLY A 269 -7.04 -23.38 -8.74
C GLY A 269 -8.26 -22.96 -9.56
N GLY A 270 -9.40 -22.77 -8.90
CA GLY A 270 -10.71 -22.61 -9.56
C GLY A 270 -11.18 -21.17 -9.83
N ARG A 271 -10.39 -20.13 -9.54
CA ARG A 271 -10.86 -18.72 -9.56
C ARG A 271 -10.31 -17.85 -10.70
N GLY A 272 -9.91 -18.45 -11.81
CA GLY A 272 -9.49 -17.66 -12.97
C GLY A 272 -10.67 -16.87 -13.50
N LYS A 273 -10.53 -15.55 -13.62
CA LYS A 273 -11.54 -14.71 -14.29
C LYS A 273 -11.28 -14.62 -15.79
N ARG A 274 -10.10 -15.03 -16.24
CA ARG A 274 -9.66 -14.98 -17.63
C ARG A 274 -10.19 -16.20 -18.38
N GLU A 275 -11.15 -15.98 -19.27
CA GLU A 275 -11.72 -17.04 -20.13
C GLU A 275 -10.64 -17.72 -21.01
N THR A 276 -9.60 -16.98 -21.38
CA THR A 276 -8.42 -17.45 -22.15
C THR A 276 -7.67 -18.60 -21.47
N LEU A 277 -7.70 -18.67 -20.14
CA LEU A 277 -6.98 -19.68 -19.34
C LEU A 277 -7.84 -20.86 -18.94
N GLU A 278 -9.16 -20.81 -19.15
CA GLU A 278 -10.08 -21.89 -18.80
C GLU A 278 -9.73 -23.24 -19.46
N PRO A 279 -9.31 -23.29 -20.75
CA PRO A 279 -8.85 -24.53 -21.38
C PRO A 279 -7.59 -25.14 -20.74
N TYR A 280 -6.82 -24.33 -19.99
CA TYR A 280 -5.57 -24.74 -19.33
C TYR A 280 -5.75 -24.97 -17.83
N ASN A 281 -6.99 -24.88 -17.31
CA ASN A 281 -7.29 -25.18 -15.92
C ASN A 281 -7.15 -26.69 -15.65
N LEU A 282 -6.47 -27.06 -14.56
CA LEU A 282 -6.23 -28.46 -14.19
C LEU A 282 -7.53 -29.28 -14.18
N ASN A 283 -8.60 -28.76 -13.56
CA ASN A 283 -9.86 -29.49 -13.44
C ASN A 283 -10.55 -29.66 -14.80
N SER A 284 -10.45 -28.65 -15.66
CA SER A 284 -11.02 -28.68 -17.02
C SER A 284 -10.26 -29.67 -17.91
N LEU A 285 -8.93 -29.73 -17.80
CA LEU A 285 -8.08 -30.70 -18.50
C LEU A 285 -8.33 -32.13 -18.04
N VAL A 286 -8.42 -32.38 -16.73
CA VAL A 286 -8.75 -33.71 -16.18
C VAL A 286 -10.12 -34.18 -16.69
N ARG A 287 -11.11 -33.29 -16.77
CA ARG A 287 -12.43 -33.62 -17.33
C ARG A 287 -12.39 -33.92 -18.83
N GLN A 288 -11.51 -33.26 -19.59
CA GLN A 288 -11.35 -33.53 -21.02
C GLN A 288 -10.66 -34.87 -21.26
N GLU A 289 -9.59 -35.19 -20.52
CA GLU A 289 -8.91 -36.48 -20.61
C GLU A 289 -9.74 -37.65 -20.08
N GLY A 290 -10.59 -37.39 -19.08
CA GLY A 290 -11.46 -38.39 -18.46
C GLY A 290 -12.62 -38.88 -19.33
N LYS A 291 -12.84 -38.32 -20.53
CA LYS A 291 -13.91 -38.77 -21.44
C LYS A 291 -13.62 -40.14 -22.10
N ASP A 292 -12.38 -40.63 -22.02
CA ASP A 292 -11.94 -41.81 -22.79
C ASP A 292 -11.53 -43.06 -21.96
N GLY A 293 -11.70 -43.15 -20.63
CA GLY A 293 -11.01 -44.24 -19.90
C GLY A 293 -11.54 -44.72 -18.55
N ALA A 294 -11.24 -46.00 -18.28
CA ALA A 294 -11.61 -46.82 -17.13
C ALA A 294 -11.46 -46.17 -15.74
N THR A 295 -10.54 -45.21 -15.56
CA THR A 295 -10.36 -44.49 -14.28
C THR A 295 -11.61 -43.72 -13.85
N LEU A 296 -12.34 -43.10 -14.78
CA LEU A 296 -13.58 -42.41 -14.44
C LEU A 296 -14.68 -43.40 -14.03
N THR A 297 -14.73 -44.56 -14.69
CA THR A 297 -15.64 -45.66 -14.33
C THR A 297 -15.36 -46.18 -12.93
N GLU A 298 -14.08 -46.39 -12.59
CA GLU A 298 -13.65 -46.83 -11.26
C GLU A 298 -13.95 -45.77 -10.18
N MET A 299 -13.69 -44.49 -10.46
CA MET A 299 -14.06 -43.40 -9.55
C MET A 299 -15.58 -43.31 -9.33
N ASN A 300 -16.39 -43.53 -10.37
CA ASN A 300 -17.84 -43.58 -10.24
C ASN A 300 -18.33 -44.81 -9.47
N ALA A 301 -17.68 -45.97 -9.64
CA ALA A 301 -17.99 -47.19 -8.89
C ALA A 301 -17.68 -47.01 -7.39
N ILE A 302 -16.51 -46.45 -7.06
CA ILE A 302 -16.15 -46.12 -5.66
C ILE A 302 -17.15 -45.12 -5.08
N ARG A 303 -17.62 -44.14 -5.87
CA ARG A 303 -18.65 -43.20 -5.41
C ARG A 303 -19.98 -43.90 -5.11
N ALA A 304 -20.41 -44.84 -5.94
CA ALA A 304 -21.64 -45.61 -5.69
C ALA A 304 -21.50 -46.46 -4.42
N GLU A 305 -20.38 -47.15 -4.22
CA GLU A 305 -20.11 -47.93 -3.00
C GLU A 305 -20.05 -47.05 -1.75
N CYS A 306 -19.49 -45.84 -1.85
CA CYS A 306 -19.57 -44.85 -0.78
C CYS A 306 -21.02 -44.48 -0.46
N ASP A 307 -21.85 -44.22 -1.49
CA ASP A 307 -23.26 -43.87 -1.33
C ASP A 307 -24.05 -44.99 -0.61
N ASP A 308 -23.78 -46.26 -0.93
CA ASP A 308 -24.43 -47.43 -0.31
C ASP A 308 -24.07 -47.55 1.19
N ILE A 309 -22.79 -47.44 1.55
CA ILE A 309 -22.34 -47.46 2.96
C ILE A 309 -22.98 -46.32 3.76
N ILE A 310 -23.15 -45.16 3.13
CA ILE A 310 -23.76 -43.99 3.75
C ILE A 310 -25.26 -44.23 4.01
N ASP A 311 -25.98 -44.76 3.03
CA ASP A 311 -27.43 -44.93 3.07
C ASP A 311 -27.89 -46.07 3.98
N GLU A 312 -27.12 -47.15 4.03
CA GLU A 312 -27.49 -48.35 4.79
C GLU A 312 -26.79 -48.35 6.15
N ASP A 313 -25.47 -48.54 6.16
CA ASP A 313 -24.71 -48.84 7.38
C ASP A 313 -24.61 -47.63 8.33
N LEU A 314 -24.12 -46.48 7.84
CA LEU A 314 -23.93 -45.28 8.67
C LEU A 314 -25.26 -44.70 9.12
N THR A 315 -26.25 -44.66 8.23
CA THR A 315 -27.59 -44.14 8.57
C THR A 315 -28.28 -44.99 9.63
N ASP A 316 -28.17 -46.32 9.56
CA ASP A 316 -28.74 -47.20 10.59
C ASP A 316 -28.04 -47.04 11.94
N ALA A 317 -26.71 -47.08 11.96
CA ALA A 317 -25.93 -46.91 13.20
C ALA A 317 -26.25 -45.58 13.90
N VAL A 318 -26.32 -44.48 13.14
CA VAL A 318 -26.69 -43.16 13.65
C VAL A 318 -28.10 -43.12 14.22
N LYS A 319 -29.08 -43.74 13.54
CA LYS A 319 -30.46 -43.84 14.04
C LYS A 319 -30.54 -44.65 15.33
N ARG A 320 -29.84 -45.79 15.41
CA ARG A 320 -29.79 -46.63 16.62
C ARG A 320 -29.19 -45.88 17.80
N MET A 321 -28.11 -45.12 17.59
CA MET A 321 -27.52 -44.28 18.63
C MET A 321 -28.49 -43.19 19.13
N ASP A 322 -29.23 -42.54 18.24
CA ASP A 322 -30.21 -41.51 18.62
C ASP A 322 -31.42 -42.09 19.38
N GLN A 323 -31.90 -43.28 18.97
CA GLN A 323 -32.99 -44.00 19.65
C GLN A 323 -32.64 -44.38 21.09
N CYS A 324 -31.37 -44.60 21.41
CA CYS A 324 -30.92 -44.87 22.78
C CYS A 324 -30.90 -43.63 23.68
N ARG A 325 -30.97 -42.42 23.09
CA ARG A 325 -31.04 -41.14 23.82
C ARG A 325 -32.50 -40.70 24.02
N ASN A 326 -33.31 -40.82 22.98
CA ASN A 326 -34.75 -40.50 23.01
C ASN A 326 -35.56 -41.79 22.97
N VAL A 327 -35.35 -42.62 23.99
CA VAL A 327 -35.94 -43.95 24.07
C VAL A 327 -37.46 -43.85 24.11
N ASP A 328 -38.12 -44.43 23.11
CA ASP A 328 -39.55 -44.64 23.16
C ASP A 328 -39.88 -46.02 23.76
N HIS A 329 -41.16 -46.21 24.05
CA HIS A 329 -41.63 -47.46 24.66
C HIS A 329 -41.48 -48.66 23.72
N TRP A 330 -41.37 -48.43 22.41
CA TRP A 330 -41.23 -49.50 21.42
C TRP A 330 -39.78 -50.01 21.37
N LYS A 331 -38.80 -49.10 21.38
CA LYS A 331 -37.38 -49.47 21.49
C LYS A 331 -37.10 -50.26 22.77
N LEU A 332 -37.79 -49.95 23.86
CA LEU A 332 -37.72 -50.74 25.10
C LEU A 332 -38.30 -52.15 24.94
N VAL A 333 -39.41 -52.31 24.22
CA VAL A 333 -39.96 -53.64 23.89
C VAL A 333 -38.93 -54.45 23.08
N ASP A 334 -38.31 -53.84 22.08
CA ASP A 334 -37.30 -54.49 21.24
C ASP A 334 -36.06 -54.89 22.06
N LEU A 335 -35.54 -54.01 22.92
CA LEU A 335 -34.36 -54.27 23.75
C LEU A 335 -34.60 -55.29 24.87
N LEU A 336 -35.79 -55.32 25.45
CA LEU A 336 -36.16 -56.32 26.46
C LEU A 336 -36.26 -57.71 25.82
N GLY A 337 -36.58 -57.79 24.53
CA GLY A 337 -36.74 -59.03 23.78
C GLY A 337 -38.12 -59.66 24.01
N ILE A 338 -38.62 -60.31 22.96
CA ILE A 338 -40.00 -60.82 22.86
C ILE A 338 -40.35 -61.76 24.03
N GLU A 339 -39.45 -62.69 24.36
CA GLU A 339 -39.67 -63.67 25.43
C GLU A 339 -39.78 -63.03 26.82
N ARG A 340 -38.97 -62.01 27.11
CA ARG A 340 -39.07 -61.28 28.38
C ARG A 340 -40.35 -60.46 28.44
N VAL A 341 -40.73 -59.80 27.34
CA VAL A 341 -41.96 -58.99 27.28
C VAL A 341 -43.22 -59.85 27.46
N ARG A 342 -43.24 -61.09 26.93
CA ARG A 342 -44.33 -62.07 27.15
C ARG A 342 -44.55 -62.44 28.62
N SER A 343 -43.53 -62.31 29.47
CA SER A 343 -43.65 -62.56 30.92
C SER A 343 -44.44 -61.47 31.66
N LEU A 344 -44.68 -60.31 31.03
CA LEU A 344 -45.48 -59.25 31.65
C LEU A 344 -46.97 -59.64 31.69
N PRO A 345 -47.71 -59.28 32.77
CA PRO A 345 -49.10 -59.69 32.94
C PRO A 345 -49.99 -59.28 31.77
N GLY A 346 -50.70 -60.25 31.18
CA GLY A 346 -51.64 -60.02 30.08
C GLY A 346 -51.05 -60.10 28.67
N LEU A 347 -49.80 -60.54 28.51
CA LEU A 347 -49.11 -60.73 27.22
C LEU A 347 -48.70 -62.19 26.95
N GLU A 348 -49.26 -63.17 27.66
CA GLU A 348 -48.81 -64.56 27.63
C GLU A 348 -48.99 -65.23 26.25
N ARG A 349 -49.85 -64.69 25.39
CA ARG A 349 -50.09 -65.13 24.00
C ARG A 349 -49.70 -64.10 22.94
N TRP A 350 -49.00 -63.05 23.35
CA TRP A 350 -48.65 -61.96 22.45
C TRP A 350 -47.60 -62.40 21.43
N ASP A 351 -47.90 -62.21 20.14
CA ASP A 351 -46.95 -62.38 19.04
C ASP A 351 -46.72 -61.03 18.34
N PRO A 352 -45.46 -60.60 18.14
CA PRO A 352 -45.13 -59.40 17.36
C PRO A 352 -45.73 -59.39 15.93
N ALA A 353 -45.96 -60.57 15.34
CA ALA A 353 -46.51 -60.72 13.99
C ALA A 353 -48.02 -60.41 13.91
N ASP A 354 -48.75 -60.43 15.03
CA ASP A 354 -50.21 -60.23 15.09
C ASP A 354 -50.64 -58.75 14.99
N GLY A 355 -49.69 -57.82 14.85
CA GLY A 355 -49.96 -56.37 14.75
C GLY A 355 -50.41 -55.70 16.06
N ARG A 356 -50.53 -56.44 17.17
CA ARG A 356 -50.93 -55.94 18.51
C ARG A 356 -49.79 -55.25 19.25
N LYS A 357 -49.08 -54.34 18.57
CA LYS A 357 -47.92 -53.62 19.14
C LYS A 357 -48.29 -52.69 20.31
N GLY A 358 -49.52 -52.16 20.31
CA GLY A 358 -49.99 -51.26 21.37
C GLY A 358 -50.13 -51.92 22.75
N GLU A 359 -50.50 -53.20 22.81
CA GLU A 359 -50.66 -53.95 24.07
C GLU A 359 -49.32 -54.14 24.79
N ALA A 360 -48.27 -54.49 24.04
CA ALA A 360 -46.90 -54.61 24.54
C ALA A 360 -46.37 -53.27 25.09
N VAL A 361 -46.57 -52.19 24.33
CA VAL A 361 -46.18 -50.83 24.75
C VAL A 361 -46.86 -50.43 26.07
N ILE A 362 -48.16 -50.72 26.22
CA ILE A 362 -48.91 -50.42 27.44
C ILE A 362 -48.38 -51.22 28.64
N ALA A 363 -48.05 -52.50 28.45
CA ALA A 363 -47.51 -53.34 29.51
C ALA A 363 -46.12 -52.87 29.94
N VAL A 364 -45.22 -52.57 28.99
CA VAL A 364 -43.89 -52.01 29.28
C VAL A 364 -44.01 -50.65 29.97
N LYS A 365 -44.95 -49.79 29.54
CA LYS A 365 -45.23 -48.51 30.20
C LYS A 365 -45.65 -48.65 31.66
N LYS A 366 -46.45 -49.67 31.99
CA LYS A 366 -46.84 -49.98 33.38
C LYS A 366 -45.71 -50.60 34.19
N TRP A 367 -44.82 -51.34 33.53
CA TRP A 367 -43.68 -51.99 34.16
C TRP A 367 -42.54 -51.02 34.49
N LEU A 368 -42.38 -49.96 33.68
CA LEU A 368 -41.35 -48.93 33.88
C LEU A 368 -41.40 -48.33 35.30
N PRO A 369 -40.25 -48.17 35.98
CA PRO A 369 -40.18 -47.53 37.28
C PRO A 369 -40.55 -46.04 37.20
N HIS A 370 -41.00 -45.48 38.32
CA HIS A 370 -41.35 -44.05 38.40
C HIS A 370 -40.11 -43.18 38.16
N TRP A 371 -40.25 -42.04 37.47
CA TRP A 371 -39.12 -41.18 37.06
C TRP A 371 -38.16 -40.79 38.21
N LYS A 372 -38.68 -40.66 39.44
CA LYS A 372 -37.89 -40.39 40.65
C LYS A 372 -36.85 -41.47 40.96
N GLU A 373 -37.11 -42.73 40.61
CA GLU A 373 -36.17 -43.85 40.82
C GLU A 373 -34.92 -43.71 39.94
N PHE A 374 -35.08 -43.16 38.73
CA PHE A 374 -33.94 -42.81 37.86
C PHE A 374 -33.06 -41.71 38.48
N ALA A 375 -33.65 -40.72 39.13
CA ALA A 375 -32.92 -39.65 39.83
C ALA A 375 -32.19 -40.14 41.09
N VAL A 376 -32.74 -41.14 41.80
CA VAL A 376 -32.08 -41.78 42.96
C VAL A 376 -30.87 -42.60 42.50
N PHE A 377 -30.99 -43.31 41.36
CA PHE A 377 -29.87 -44.00 40.73
C PHE A 377 -28.75 -43.03 40.31
N GLU A 378 -29.07 -41.86 39.76
CA GLU A 378 -28.08 -40.82 39.41
C GLU A 378 -27.21 -40.38 40.59
N ASN A 379 -27.82 -40.21 41.78
CA ASN A 379 -27.12 -39.81 42.99
C ASN A 379 -26.20 -40.92 43.52
N ARG A 380 -26.67 -42.18 43.55
CA ARG A 380 -25.86 -43.32 44.02
C ARG A 380 -24.64 -43.64 43.16
N VAL A 381 -24.77 -43.61 41.83
CA VAL A 381 -23.62 -43.87 40.94
C VAL A 381 -22.61 -42.72 40.99
N ARG A 382 -23.08 -41.47 41.22
CA ARG A 382 -22.21 -40.30 41.46
C ARG A 382 -21.41 -40.42 42.75
N ASP A 383 -21.98 -41.05 43.79
CA ASP A 383 -21.29 -41.32 45.06
C ASP A 383 -20.30 -42.51 44.98
N ALA A 384 -20.52 -43.45 44.05
CA ALA A 384 -19.62 -44.60 43.82
C ALA A 384 -18.42 -44.28 42.93
N SER A 385 -18.50 -43.27 42.05
CA SER A 385 -17.44 -42.88 41.10
C SER A 385 -16.63 -41.67 41.57
N GLY A 386 -16.18 -41.67 42.83
CA GLY A 386 -15.60 -40.49 43.49
C GLY A 386 -14.53 -39.76 42.67
N SER A 387 -14.84 -38.52 42.23
CA SER A 387 -13.92 -37.38 42.25
C SER A 387 -14.62 -36.05 41.88
N LEU A 388 -14.51 -35.10 42.82
CA LEU A 388 -14.49 -33.64 42.69
C LEU A 388 -15.74 -32.88 42.18
N SER A 389 -16.32 -32.18 43.15
CA SER A 389 -17.37 -31.18 43.08
C SER A 389 -17.17 -30.08 42.02
N ALA A 390 -18.02 -30.09 40.98
CA ALA A 390 -18.11 -29.01 39.99
C ALA A 390 -19.05 -27.85 40.40
N GLN A 391 -19.70 -27.90 41.56
CA GLN A 391 -20.69 -26.87 41.94
C GLN A 391 -20.14 -25.67 42.72
N ASN A 392 -18.94 -25.75 43.31
CA ASN A 392 -18.36 -24.63 44.08
C ASN A 392 -17.17 -23.93 43.39
N PHE A 393 -16.78 -24.36 42.19
CA PHE A 393 -15.65 -23.76 41.44
C PHE A 393 -16.11 -22.84 40.30
N ALA A 394 -17.29 -23.07 39.70
CA ALA A 394 -17.85 -22.21 38.66
C ALA A 394 -18.07 -20.76 39.14
N ASP A 395 -18.50 -20.59 40.40
CA ASP A 395 -18.67 -19.27 41.04
C ASP A 395 -17.37 -18.63 41.55
N SER A 396 -16.29 -19.41 41.66
CA SER A 396 -14.94 -18.97 42.04
C SER A 396 -14.14 -18.51 40.81
N VAL A 397 -14.26 -19.24 39.69
CA VAL A 397 -13.61 -18.89 38.42
C VAL A 397 -14.25 -17.67 37.78
N LEU A 398 -15.57 -17.47 37.90
CA LEU A 398 -16.21 -16.21 37.48
C LEU A 398 -15.70 -14.98 38.26
N ARG A 399 -15.31 -15.15 39.54
CA ARG A 399 -14.76 -14.07 40.37
C ARG A 399 -13.25 -13.85 40.17
N ASN A 400 -12.48 -14.91 39.90
CA ASN A 400 -11.03 -14.82 39.66
C ASN A 400 -10.65 -14.45 38.22
N ALA A 401 -11.50 -14.77 37.24
CA ALA A 401 -11.36 -14.28 35.85
C ALA A 401 -11.62 -12.76 35.75
N GLN A 402 -12.38 -12.18 36.68
CA GLN A 402 -12.59 -10.73 36.79
C GLN A 402 -11.45 -10.00 37.53
N ALA A 403 -10.67 -10.68 38.37
CA ALA A 403 -9.55 -10.09 39.11
C ALA A 403 -8.20 -10.14 38.35
N SER A 404 -8.03 -11.07 37.41
CA SER A 404 -6.77 -11.25 36.67
C SER A 404 -6.69 -10.45 35.37
N ALA A 405 -7.82 -9.88 34.92
CA ALA A 405 -7.88 -8.94 33.80
C ALA A 405 -7.53 -7.49 34.19
N GLY A 406 -7.33 -7.22 35.48
CA GLY A 406 -7.18 -5.86 36.04
C GLY A 406 -5.74 -5.33 36.15
N ARG A 407 -4.72 -6.02 35.61
CA ARG A 407 -3.32 -5.59 35.71
C ARG A 407 -2.51 -5.69 34.42
N LEU A 408 -3.16 -5.41 33.28
CA LEU A 408 -2.54 -5.15 31.98
C LEU A 408 -3.44 -4.23 31.12
N MET A 409 -4.07 -3.22 31.74
CA MET A 409 -4.98 -2.28 31.06
C MET A 409 -4.70 -0.80 31.39
N ASP A 410 -3.43 -0.42 31.42
CA ASP A 410 -3.04 0.99 31.28
C ASP A 410 -1.91 1.06 30.26
N GLN A 411 -2.27 1.30 28.99
CA GLN A 411 -1.45 1.72 27.83
C GLN A 411 -1.92 1.12 26.47
N MET A 412 -3.23 0.93 26.27
CA MET A 412 -3.77 0.61 24.94
C MET A 412 -5.03 1.44 24.67
N ASP A 413 -4.81 2.71 24.34
CA ASP A 413 -5.73 3.49 23.52
C ASP A 413 -4.98 3.74 22.21
N ASP A 414 -5.29 2.96 21.16
CA ASP A 414 -5.04 3.28 19.75
C ASP A 414 -5.29 2.08 18.81
N GLY A 415 -6.31 2.21 17.95
CA GLY A 415 -6.31 1.69 16.57
C GLY A 415 -6.53 0.18 16.35
N ASP A 416 -7.76 -0.28 16.57
CA ASP A 416 -8.27 -1.59 16.14
C ASP A 416 -8.73 -1.52 14.67
N ASP A 417 -7.78 -1.57 13.73
CA ASP A 417 -8.01 -1.50 12.27
C ASP A 417 -8.13 -2.90 11.60
N GLY A 418 -8.30 -3.99 12.34
CA GLY A 418 -8.19 -5.36 11.81
C GLY A 418 -9.48 -6.17 11.61
N ILE A 419 -10.66 -5.64 11.97
CA ILE A 419 -11.86 -6.49 12.13
C ILE A 419 -12.77 -6.52 10.88
N ASP A 420 -12.60 -5.60 9.93
CA ASP A 420 -13.46 -5.52 8.74
C ASP A 420 -12.92 -6.23 7.50
N GLU A 421 -11.66 -6.67 7.52
CA GLU A 421 -11.20 -7.73 6.61
C GLU A 421 -12.03 -8.98 6.83
N VAL A 422 -12.42 -9.30 8.07
CA VAL A 422 -13.25 -10.47 8.38
C VAL A 422 -14.63 -10.43 7.73
N GLU A 423 -15.31 -9.27 7.61
CA GLU A 423 -16.64 -9.23 6.97
C GLU A 423 -16.59 -9.22 5.42
N ARG A 424 -15.47 -8.75 4.84
CA ARG A 424 -15.25 -8.78 3.39
C ARG A 424 -14.59 -10.05 2.92
N ASP A 425 -13.61 -10.57 3.62
CA ASP A 425 -13.20 -11.96 3.51
C ASP A 425 -14.33 -12.88 3.94
N GLU A 426 -15.30 -12.53 4.77
CA GLU A 426 -16.50 -13.39 4.96
C GLU A 426 -17.36 -13.39 3.71
N LYS A 427 -17.61 -12.25 3.04
CA LYS A 427 -18.44 -12.22 1.81
C LYS A 427 -17.70 -12.70 0.57
N GLU A 428 -16.41 -12.41 0.49
CA GLU A 428 -15.51 -12.88 -0.55
C GLU A 428 -15.16 -14.34 -0.29
N SER A 429 -14.99 -14.79 0.96
CA SER A 429 -14.84 -16.21 1.35
C SER A 429 -16.14 -17.01 1.29
N GLN A 430 -17.30 -16.40 1.49
CA GLN A 430 -18.61 -16.98 1.14
C GLN A 430 -18.74 -17.13 -0.38
N ARG A 431 -18.09 -16.28 -1.19
CA ARG A 431 -17.92 -16.47 -2.64
C ARG A 431 -16.79 -17.46 -2.98
N ARG A 432 -15.69 -17.51 -2.20
CA ARG A 432 -14.61 -18.51 -2.26
C ARG A 432 -15.17 -19.92 -2.01
N ALA A 433 -16.18 -20.01 -1.15
CA ALA A 433 -16.92 -21.21 -0.78
C ALA A 433 -17.86 -21.70 -1.90
N GLY A 434 -18.03 -21.00 -3.02
CA GLY A 434 -18.80 -21.54 -4.15
C GLY A 434 -18.28 -22.89 -4.67
N ALA A 435 -17.01 -23.23 -4.41
CA ALA A 435 -16.41 -24.52 -4.74
C ALA A 435 -16.38 -25.54 -3.58
N GLY A 436 -16.27 -25.12 -2.31
CA GLY A 436 -16.28 -26.02 -1.14
C GLY A 436 -17.68 -26.22 -0.52
N ALA A 437 -18.52 -25.17 -0.51
CA ALA A 437 -19.96 -25.31 -0.26
C ALA A 437 -20.69 -25.99 -1.42
N ALA A 438 -20.05 -26.15 -2.59
CA ALA A 438 -20.55 -27.06 -3.63
C ALA A 438 -20.50 -28.53 -3.19
N ASP A 439 -19.60 -28.93 -2.29
CA ASP A 439 -19.60 -30.30 -1.73
C ASP A 439 -20.76 -30.53 -0.74
N MET A 440 -21.32 -29.45 -0.16
CA MET A 440 -22.58 -29.51 0.59
C MET A 440 -23.83 -29.56 -0.30
N LYS A 441 -23.75 -29.15 -1.58
CA LYS A 441 -24.86 -29.28 -2.53
C LYS A 441 -25.02 -30.75 -2.93
N GLY A 442 -25.97 -31.44 -2.29
CA GLY A 442 -26.22 -32.87 -2.48
C GLY A 442 -25.67 -33.76 -1.36
N CYS A 443 -25.21 -33.16 -0.24
CA CYS A 443 -24.99 -33.86 1.02
C CYS A 443 -26.28 -34.51 1.52
N ARG A 444 -26.15 -35.72 2.08
CA ARG A 444 -27.24 -36.37 2.80
C ARG A 444 -27.13 -35.97 4.28
N GLU A 445 -28.12 -35.23 4.76
CA GLU A 445 -28.22 -34.91 6.18
C GLU A 445 -29.06 -35.98 6.87
N ILE A 446 -28.50 -36.63 7.88
CA ILE A 446 -29.21 -37.55 8.76
C ILE A 446 -29.57 -36.75 10.01
N PRO A 447 -30.81 -36.23 10.11
CA PRO A 447 -31.24 -35.55 11.32
C PRO A 447 -31.29 -36.55 12.47
N PHE A 448 -30.81 -36.14 13.65
CA PHE A 448 -31.26 -36.80 14.87
C PHE A 448 -32.75 -36.50 15.03
N SER A 449 -33.52 -37.52 15.41
CA SER A 449 -34.98 -37.44 15.47
C SER A 449 -35.43 -36.30 16.39
N THR A 450 -36.34 -35.47 15.89
CA THR A 450 -37.25 -34.74 16.78
C THR A 450 -38.29 -35.74 17.27
N PRO A 451 -38.70 -35.69 18.55
CA PRO A 451 -39.77 -36.53 19.06
C PRO A 451 -40.97 -36.45 18.10
N PRO A 452 -41.54 -37.58 17.65
CA PRO A 452 -42.63 -37.53 16.68
C PRO A 452 -43.79 -36.72 17.26
N GLU A 453 -44.12 -35.59 16.63
CA GLU A 453 -45.39 -34.93 16.84
C GLU A 453 -46.48 -35.87 16.30
N ARG A 454 -47.16 -36.56 17.23
CA ARG A 454 -48.35 -37.42 17.06
C ARG A 454 -48.09 -38.92 16.84
N ALA A 455 -47.90 -39.63 17.96
CA ALA A 455 -48.59 -40.89 18.22
C ALA A 455 -49.02 -40.91 19.70
N ALA A 456 -50.32 -40.89 19.99
CA ALA A 456 -50.89 -40.75 21.34
C ALA A 456 -50.57 -41.89 22.33
N ILE A 457 -49.71 -42.85 21.94
CA ILE A 457 -49.42 -44.08 22.69
C ILE A 457 -47.93 -44.18 23.07
N CYS A 458 -47.01 -43.53 22.35
CA CYS A 458 -45.56 -43.57 22.61
C CYS A 458 -45.02 -42.16 22.94
N THR A 459 -44.85 -41.85 24.23
CA THR A 459 -44.11 -40.65 24.68
C THR A 459 -42.64 -41.01 24.91
N PRO A 460 -41.67 -40.12 24.60
CA PRO A 460 -40.27 -40.32 24.97
C PRO A 460 -40.12 -40.53 26.47
N VAL A 461 -39.26 -41.46 26.88
CA VAL A 461 -38.88 -41.66 28.28
C VAL A 461 -37.51 -40.99 28.48
N ASP A 462 -37.45 -40.00 29.36
CA ASP A 462 -36.21 -39.24 29.64
C ASP A 462 -35.31 -40.08 30.56
N ILE A 463 -34.52 -40.98 29.96
CA ILE A 463 -33.61 -41.90 30.66
C ILE A 463 -32.17 -41.39 30.50
N PRO A 464 -31.50 -40.93 31.58
CA PRO A 464 -30.11 -40.50 31.50
C PRO A 464 -29.19 -41.71 31.28
N LEU A 465 -28.62 -41.87 30.08
CA LEU A 465 -27.75 -43.01 29.75
C LEU A 465 -26.39 -42.93 30.50
N ARG A 466 -26.01 -43.96 31.26
CA ARG A 466 -24.64 -44.18 31.73
C ARG A 466 -24.07 -45.50 31.21
N VAL A 467 -22.90 -45.43 30.58
CA VAL A 467 -22.16 -46.59 30.07
C VAL A 467 -21.56 -47.36 31.26
N MET A 468 -22.00 -48.61 31.46
CA MET A 468 -21.47 -49.52 32.49
C MET A 468 -20.34 -50.39 31.92
N SER A 469 -19.43 -50.92 32.75
CA SER A 469 -18.33 -51.77 32.27
C SER A 469 -18.84 -53.08 31.65
N ALA A 470 -18.13 -53.60 30.64
CA ALA A 470 -18.46 -54.87 29.98
C ALA A 470 -18.61 -56.05 30.97
N GLN A 471 -17.81 -56.04 32.04
CA GLN A 471 -17.82 -57.06 33.09
C GLN A 471 -19.11 -57.01 33.94
N ALA A 472 -19.58 -55.81 34.31
CA ALA A 472 -20.84 -55.63 35.03
C ALA A 472 -22.07 -55.96 34.17
N ARG A 473 -21.95 -55.90 32.83
CA ARG A 473 -23.01 -56.31 31.90
C ARG A 473 -23.14 -57.82 31.79
N GLN A 474 -22.02 -58.53 31.65
CA GLN A 474 -22.03 -59.99 31.56
C GLN A 474 -22.62 -60.64 32.81
N GLU A 475 -22.22 -60.20 34.01
CA GLU A 475 -22.74 -60.76 35.27
C GLU A 475 -24.26 -60.58 35.49
N TYR A 476 -24.89 -59.57 34.85
CA TYR A 476 -26.31 -59.28 35.03
C TYR A 476 -27.21 -59.77 33.88
N LEU A 477 -26.69 -59.90 32.65
CA LEU A 477 -27.47 -60.37 31.49
C LEU A 477 -27.71 -61.89 31.51
N ASP A 478 -26.85 -62.65 32.19
CA ASP A 478 -26.94 -64.11 32.33
C ASP A 478 -27.98 -64.56 33.38
N ILE A 479 -28.61 -63.63 34.09
CA ILE A 479 -29.73 -63.94 35.00
C ILE A 479 -31.00 -64.04 34.14
N GLU A 480 -31.63 -65.24 34.08
CA GLU A 480 -33.00 -65.41 33.58
C GLU A 480 -33.95 -64.51 34.39
N THR A 481 -34.14 -63.28 33.92
CA THR A 481 -34.81 -62.23 34.67
C THR A 481 -36.28 -62.20 34.31
N ASN A 482 -37.11 -62.79 35.16
CA ASN A 482 -38.56 -62.65 35.11
C ASN A 482 -38.93 -61.16 35.33
N LEU A 483 -39.33 -60.44 34.28
CA LEU A 483 -39.55 -58.97 34.35
C LEU A 483 -40.47 -58.54 35.51
N PRO A 484 -41.60 -59.22 35.80
CA PRO A 484 -42.49 -58.87 36.91
C PRO A 484 -41.84 -58.96 38.30
N ALA A 485 -40.82 -59.83 38.47
CA ALA A 485 -40.18 -60.08 39.77
C ALA A 485 -39.11 -59.03 40.14
N LEU A 486 -38.70 -58.19 39.19
CA LEU A 486 -37.70 -57.16 39.42
C LEU A 486 -38.27 -56.01 40.28
N ASN A 487 -37.48 -55.55 41.25
CA ASN A 487 -37.80 -54.32 42.00
C ASN A 487 -37.50 -53.08 41.14
N ALA A 488 -37.94 -51.89 41.58
CA ALA A 488 -37.79 -50.67 40.81
C ALA A 488 -36.33 -50.30 40.46
N GLN A 489 -35.36 -50.63 41.32
CA GLN A 489 -33.95 -50.31 41.12
C GLN A 489 -33.29 -51.25 40.10
N ASP A 490 -33.59 -52.55 40.18
CA ASP A 490 -33.08 -53.53 39.23
C ASP A 490 -33.68 -53.33 37.82
N ARG A 491 -34.91 -52.81 37.74
CA ARG A 491 -35.50 -52.36 36.46
C ARG A 491 -34.72 -51.21 35.84
N VAL A 492 -34.35 -50.18 36.63
CA VAL A 492 -33.50 -49.07 36.15
C VAL A 492 -32.16 -49.59 35.67
N LEU A 493 -31.52 -50.47 36.45
CA LEU A 493 -30.22 -51.06 36.11
C LEU A 493 -30.28 -51.87 34.81
N LEU A 494 -31.27 -52.76 34.65
CA LEU A 494 -31.45 -53.56 33.44
C LEU A 494 -31.63 -52.67 32.19
N ILE A 495 -32.44 -51.62 32.29
CA ILE A 495 -32.65 -50.67 31.19
C ILE A 495 -31.36 -49.94 30.84
N GLN A 496 -30.58 -49.51 31.83
CA GLN A 496 -29.27 -48.88 31.61
C GLN A 496 -28.26 -49.83 30.96
N LEU A 497 -28.22 -51.10 31.38
CA LEU A 497 -27.34 -52.12 30.79
C LEU A 497 -27.70 -52.42 29.33
N LEU A 498 -29.00 -52.57 29.02
CA LEU A 498 -29.46 -52.84 27.64
C LEU A 498 -29.21 -51.63 26.73
N LEU A 499 -29.55 -50.43 27.18
CA LEU A 499 -29.32 -49.21 26.40
C LEU A 499 -27.82 -48.94 26.20
N SER A 500 -26.99 -49.20 27.20
CA SER A 500 -25.54 -49.05 27.08
C SER A 500 -24.91 -50.10 26.16
N GLY A 501 -25.41 -51.34 26.18
CA GLY A 501 -25.02 -52.39 25.23
C GLY A 501 -25.40 -52.06 23.78
N GLU A 502 -26.64 -51.63 23.54
CA GLU A 502 -27.09 -51.21 22.21
C GLU A 502 -26.30 -49.99 21.70
N MET A 503 -25.99 -49.03 22.58
CA MET A 503 -25.15 -47.89 22.23
C MET A 503 -23.74 -48.29 21.82
N GLU A 504 -23.11 -49.22 22.54
CA GLU A 504 -21.77 -49.71 22.17
C GLU A 504 -21.79 -50.50 20.87
N SER A 505 -22.82 -51.34 20.64
CA SER A 505 -23.01 -52.03 19.36
C SER A 505 -23.17 -51.04 18.21
N ALA A 506 -24.07 -50.06 18.33
CA ALA A 506 -24.29 -49.06 17.28
C ALA A 506 -23.06 -48.17 17.06
N GLN A 507 -22.29 -47.87 18.11
CA GLN A 507 -21.00 -47.18 18.00
C GLN A 507 -19.96 -48.05 17.27
N ALA A 508 -19.90 -49.35 17.55
CA ALA A 508 -19.00 -50.27 16.85
C ALA A 508 -19.36 -50.38 15.36
N ASP A 509 -20.66 -50.48 15.04
CA ASP A 509 -21.16 -50.52 13.66
C ASP A 509 -20.81 -49.21 12.91
N TYR A 510 -20.97 -48.06 13.59
CA TYR A 510 -20.56 -46.75 13.06
C TYR A 510 -19.05 -46.71 12.77
N VAL A 511 -18.20 -47.14 13.71
CA VAL A 511 -16.73 -47.18 13.52
C VAL A 511 -16.35 -48.06 12.34
N ALA A 512 -16.98 -49.23 12.20
CA ALA A 512 -16.69 -50.16 11.11
C ALA A 512 -17.13 -49.61 9.74
N ALA A 513 -18.28 -48.93 9.68
CA ALA A 513 -18.77 -48.28 8.47
C ALA A 513 -17.91 -47.07 8.07
N ASP A 514 -17.55 -46.22 9.05
CA ASP A 514 -16.67 -45.08 8.82
C ASP A 514 -15.27 -45.52 8.36
N ALA A 515 -14.68 -46.56 8.95
CA ALA A 515 -13.39 -47.10 8.53
C ALA A 515 -13.40 -47.60 7.06
N ARG A 516 -14.46 -48.28 6.64
CA ARG A 516 -14.65 -48.69 5.22
C ARG A 516 -14.78 -47.47 4.30
N LEU A 517 -15.57 -46.48 4.71
CA LEU A 517 -15.78 -45.24 3.96
C LEU A 517 -14.48 -44.44 3.82
N GLN A 518 -13.69 -44.31 4.89
CA GLN A 518 -12.37 -43.66 4.87
C GLN A 518 -11.39 -44.37 3.92
N SER A 519 -11.41 -45.71 3.89
CA SER A 519 -10.59 -46.51 2.97
C SER A 519 -10.97 -46.26 1.50
N LEU A 520 -12.26 -46.29 1.16
CA LEU A 520 -12.74 -45.99 -0.19
C LEU A 520 -12.44 -44.54 -0.60
N ARG A 521 -12.64 -43.58 0.30
CA ARG A 521 -12.30 -42.17 0.07
C ARG A 521 -10.80 -41.99 -0.19
N SER A 522 -9.95 -42.67 0.56
CA SER A 522 -8.50 -42.65 0.34
C SER A 522 -8.12 -43.18 -1.05
N LYS A 523 -8.76 -44.28 -1.49
CA LYS A 523 -8.60 -44.80 -2.86
C LYS A 523 -9.09 -43.80 -3.91
N TYR A 524 -10.24 -43.16 -3.70
CA TYR A 524 -10.76 -42.13 -4.60
C TYR A 524 -9.80 -40.95 -4.74
N VAL A 525 -9.30 -40.41 -3.61
CA VAL A 525 -8.35 -39.28 -3.59
C VAL A 525 -7.02 -39.66 -4.28
N ALA A 526 -6.55 -40.90 -4.08
CA ALA A 526 -5.36 -41.41 -4.76
C ALA A 526 -5.56 -41.47 -6.29
N LEU A 527 -6.69 -42.03 -6.76
CA LEU A 527 -7.02 -42.08 -8.19
C LEU A 527 -7.16 -40.68 -8.79
N GLU A 528 -7.84 -39.78 -8.09
CA GLU A 528 -7.98 -38.38 -8.52
C GLU A 528 -6.62 -37.68 -8.61
N SER A 529 -5.75 -37.89 -7.62
CA SER A 529 -4.40 -37.34 -7.60
C SER A 529 -3.55 -37.90 -8.75
N MET A 530 -3.66 -39.19 -9.05
CA MET A 530 -3.01 -39.81 -10.20
C MET A 530 -3.51 -39.23 -11.54
N ALA A 531 -4.82 -39.00 -11.67
CA ALA A 531 -5.39 -38.38 -12.87
C ALA A 531 -4.89 -36.94 -13.06
N LYS A 532 -4.89 -36.14 -11.98
CA LYS A 532 -4.31 -34.79 -11.97
C LYS A 532 -2.83 -34.81 -12.31
N LEU A 533 -2.06 -35.74 -11.75
CA LEU A 533 -0.63 -35.87 -11.98
C LEU A 533 -0.31 -36.16 -13.45
N LYS A 534 -1.07 -37.06 -14.10
CA LYS A 534 -0.93 -37.35 -15.54
C LYS A 534 -1.09 -36.10 -16.41
N VAL A 535 -2.07 -35.25 -16.08
CA VAL A 535 -2.28 -33.97 -16.77
C VAL A 535 -1.11 -33.02 -16.52
N LEU A 536 -0.69 -32.86 -15.25
CA LEU A 536 0.44 -31.99 -14.90
C LEU A 536 1.76 -32.44 -15.53
N GLN A 537 1.96 -33.75 -15.70
CA GLN A 537 3.16 -34.30 -16.32
C GLN A 537 3.31 -33.90 -17.78
N LYS A 538 2.22 -33.60 -18.49
CA LYS A 538 2.23 -33.10 -19.88
C LYS A 538 2.58 -31.61 -19.99
N ALA A 539 2.55 -30.89 -18.88
CA ALA A 539 2.85 -29.47 -18.83
C ALA A 539 4.35 -29.21 -18.62
N LYS A 540 4.83 -28.09 -19.17
CA LYS A 540 6.16 -27.53 -18.93
C LYS A 540 6.16 -26.43 -17.88
N VAL A 541 5.07 -25.67 -17.83
CA VAL A 541 4.84 -24.64 -16.81
C VAL A 541 3.58 -25.01 -16.02
N VAL A 542 3.73 -25.17 -14.71
CA VAL A 542 2.60 -25.36 -13.79
C VAL A 542 2.55 -24.14 -12.90
N ALA A 543 1.39 -23.49 -12.80
CA ALA A 543 1.27 -22.24 -12.06
C ALA A 543 0.13 -22.31 -11.05
N ALA A 544 0.38 -21.86 -9.83
CA ALA A 544 -0.59 -21.82 -8.73
C ALA A 544 -0.45 -20.54 -7.90
N THR A 545 -1.51 -20.14 -7.21
CA THR A 545 -1.34 -19.18 -6.10
C THR A 545 -0.59 -19.86 -4.95
N SER A 546 0.02 -19.11 -4.03
CA SER A 546 0.67 -19.69 -2.83
C SER A 546 -0.26 -20.62 -2.05
N THR A 547 -1.52 -20.22 -1.88
CA THR A 547 -2.58 -21.03 -1.29
C THR A 547 -2.93 -22.25 -2.15
N GLY A 548 -3.02 -22.09 -3.47
CA GLY A 548 -3.26 -23.20 -4.40
C GLY A 548 -2.13 -24.22 -4.40
N ALA A 549 -0.88 -23.76 -4.30
CA ALA A 549 0.30 -24.59 -4.17
C ALA A 549 0.29 -25.36 -2.84
N ALA A 550 -0.02 -24.67 -1.73
CA ALA A 550 -0.17 -25.30 -0.43
C ALA A 550 -1.23 -26.40 -0.44
N THR A 551 -2.43 -26.12 -0.95
CA THR A 551 -3.53 -27.11 -1.02
C THR A 551 -3.19 -28.32 -1.90
N ASN A 552 -2.28 -28.18 -2.86
CA ASN A 552 -1.90 -29.26 -3.78
C ASN A 552 -0.44 -29.70 -3.56
N LEU A 553 0.05 -29.61 -2.33
CA LEU A 553 1.46 -29.86 -2.04
C LEU A 553 1.91 -31.26 -2.43
N ASP A 554 1.17 -32.31 -2.03
CA ASP A 554 1.52 -33.71 -2.36
C ASP A 554 1.63 -33.93 -3.86
N LEU A 555 0.70 -33.32 -4.61
CA LEU A 555 0.68 -33.36 -6.07
C LEU A 555 1.90 -32.65 -6.67
N LEU A 556 2.29 -31.50 -6.13
CA LEU A 556 3.47 -30.75 -6.56
C LEU A 556 4.79 -31.44 -6.18
N GLN A 557 4.85 -32.11 -5.03
CA GLN A 557 5.99 -32.94 -4.63
C GLN A 557 6.13 -34.14 -5.58
N ALA A 558 5.03 -34.82 -5.91
CA ALA A 558 5.01 -35.91 -6.88
C ALA A 558 5.36 -35.45 -8.31
N LEU A 559 5.01 -34.21 -8.67
CA LEU A 559 5.36 -33.60 -9.96
C LEU A 559 6.86 -33.35 -10.12
N ARG A 560 7.59 -33.19 -9.00
CA ARG A 560 9.04 -32.97 -8.94
C ARG A 560 9.52 -31.81 -9.85
N PRO A 561 9.07 -30.57 -9.62
CA PRO A 561 9.51 -29.42 -10.40
C PRO A 561 11.03 -29.22 -10.30
N THR A 562 11.64 -28.76 -11.39
CA THR A 562 13.09 -28.49 -11.50
C THR A 562 13.40 -27.03 -11.12
N VAL A 563 12.50 -26.12 -11.47
CA VAL A 563 12.64 -24.68 -11.22
C VAL A 563 11.41 -24.18 -10.48
N LEU A 564 11.61 -23.38 -9.44
CA LEU A 564 10.57 -22.62 -8.77
C LEU A 564 10.75 -21.13 -9.08
N LEU A 565 9.77 -20.52 -9.75
CA LEU A 565 9.69 -19.08 -9.97
C LEU A 565 8.61 -18.50 -9.07
N VAL A 566 8.98 -17.52 -8.24
CA VAL A 566 8.08 -16.84 -7.32
C VAL A 566 7.94 -15.39 -7.75
N GLU A 567 6.73 -14.99 -8.14
CA GLU A 567 6.39 -13.60 -8.43
C GLU A 567 5.72 -12.95 -7.21
N GLU A 568 5.99 -11.65 -7.01
CA GLU A 568 5.63 -10.91 -5.79
C GLU A 568 6.19 -11.58 -4.52
N ALA A 569 7.43 -12.10 -4.62
CA ALA A 569 8.08 -12.87 -3.57
C ALA A 569 8.25 -12.08 -2.24
N ALA A 570 8.21 -10.75 -2.30
CA ALA A 570 8.28 -9.88 -1.13
C ALA A 570 6.97 -9.84 -0.32
N GLU A 571 5.83 -10.16 -0.95
CA GLU A 571 4.49 -10.20 -0.33
C GLU A 571 4.16 -11.60 0.23
N LEU A 572 5.02 -12.60 0.00
CA LEU A 572 4.81 -13.98 0.43
C LEU A 572 5.43 -14.26 1.81
N LEU A 573 4.64 -14.87 2.70
CA LEU A 573 5.12 -15.38 3.98
C LEU A 573 6.16 -16.49 3.76
N GLU A 574 7.29 -16.39 4.45
CA GLU A 574 8.37 -17.37 4.37
C GLU A 574 7.92 -18.84 4.53
N PRO A 575 7.05 -19.20 5.50
CA PRO A 575 6.49 -20.55 5.62
C PRO A 575 5.86 -21.11 4.35
N HIS A 576 5.18 -20.28 3.55
CA HIS A 576 4.53 -20.72 2.31
C HIS A 576 5.57 -21.07 1.24
N LEU A 577 6.64 -20.30 1.17
CA LEU A 577 7.73 -20.58 0.24
C LEU A 577 8.51 -21.83 0.65
N LEU A 578 8.81 -21.98 1.94
CA LEU A 578 9.47 -23.18 2.47
C LEU A 578 8.70 -24.46 2.15
N ALA A 579 7.37 -24.44 2.31
CA ALA A 579 6.53 -25.59 1.95
C ALA A 579 6.58 -25.92 0.45
N ALA A 580 6.79 -24.92 -0.42
CA ALA A 580 6.90 -25.13 -1.87
C ALA A 580 8.29 -25.63 -2.33
N LEU A 581 9.29 -25.66 -1.45
CA LEU A 581 10.63 -26.14 -1.79
C LEU A 581 10.65 -27.68 -1.87
N SER A 582 10.50 -28.21 -3.09
CA SER A 582 10.68 -29.64 -3.35
C SER A 582 12.17 -30.03 -3.35
N PRO A 583 12.55 -31.23 -2.85
CA PRO A 583 13.91 -31.77 -2.98
C PRO A 583 14.42 -31.89 -4.42
N SER A 584 13.52 -31.91 -5.41
CA SER A 584 13.85 -31.97 -6.84
C SER A 584 14.29 -30.64 -7.44
N LEU A 585 14.10 -29.52 -6.72
CA LEU A 585 14.44 -28.20 -7.25
C LEU A 585 15.94 -28.06 -7.43
N GLN A 586 16.35 -27.58 -8.60
CA GLN A 586 17.72 -27.22 -8.94
C GLN A 586 17.88 -25.69 -9.05
N GLN A 587 16.77 -24.94 -9.02
CA GLN A 587 16.80 -23.49 -9.08
C GLN A 587 15.57 -22.82 -8.43
N LEU A 588 15.81 -21.71 -7.72
CA LEU A 588 14.83 -20.79 -7.16
C LEU A 588 15.03 -19.37 -7.73
N ILE A 589 14.00 -18.84 -8.39
CA ILE A 589 13.98 -17.48 -8.94
C ILE A 589 12.91 -16.69 -8.20
N MET A 590 13.31 -15.61 -7.53
CA MET A 590 12.38 -14.77 -6.77
C MET A 590 12.36 -13.35 -7.33
N ILE A 591 11.18 -12.89 -7.71
CA ILE A 591 10.96 -11.56 -8.27
C ILE A 591 10.00 -10.82 -7.33
N GLY A 592 10.42 -9.70 -6.77
CA GLY A 592 9.61 -8.97 -5.80
C GLY A 592 10.13 -7.57 -5.52
N ASP A 593 9.52 -6.91 -4.53
CA ASP A 593 9.97 -5.60 -4.07
C ASP A 593 9.66 -5.40 -2.58
N HIS A 594 10.67 -5.53 -1.73
CA HIS A 594 10.53 -5.43 -0.27
C HIS A 594 10.26 -4.00 0.23
N PHE A 595 10.26 -3.00 -0.67
CA PHE A 595 9.80 -1.65 -0.38
C PHE A 595 8.32 -1.43 -0.72
N GLN A 596 7.64 -2.42 -1.28
CA GLN A 596 6.17 -2.44 -1.45
C GLN A 596 5.50 -3.15 -0.27
N LEU A 597 4.32 -3.76 -0.45
CA LEU A 597 3.64 -4.42 0.65
C LEU A 597 4.43 -5.65 1.11
N ARG A 598 4.48 -5.78 2.44
CA ARG A 598 5.00 -6.96 3.13
C ARG A 598 3.90 -8.01 3.26
N PRO A 599 4.25 -9.27 3.57
CA PRO A 599 3.27 -10.30 3.81
C PRO A 599 2.29 -9.89 4.94
N PRO A 600 0.98 -10.13 4.76
CA PRO A 600 0.00 -9.79 5.79
C PRO A 600 0.15 -10.72 7.00
N VAL A 601 0.26 -10.12 8.19
CA VAL A 601 0.29 -10.84 9.47
C VAL A 601 -0.77 -10.25 10.39
N GLU A 602 -1.85 -11.00 10.60
CA GLU A 602 -2.99 -10.60 11.46
C GLU A 602 -2.54 -10.35 12.90
N CYS A 603 -1.62 -11.18 13.42
CA CYS A 603 -1.13 -11.04 14.78
C CYS A 603 -0.09 -9.91 14.89
N TYR A 604 -0.52 -8.74 15.37
CA TYR A 604 0.34 -7.58 15.59
C TYR A 604 1.56 -7.88 16.47
N ALA A 605 1.41 -8.72 17.50
CA ALA A 605 2.52 -9.08 18.39
C ALA A 605 3.62 -9.85 17.63
N LEU A 606 3.25 -10.84 16.81
CA LEU A 606 4.21 -11.60 15.98
C LEU A 606 4.88 -10.69 14.95
N ARG A 607 4.12 -9.77 14.35
CA ARG A 607 4.66 -8.77 13.44
C ARG A 607 5.71 -7.88 14.13
N LYS A 608 5.36 -7.28 15.26
CA LYS A 608 6.18 -6.28 15.95
C LYS A 608 7.38 -6.89 16.67
N ASN A 609 7.18 -7.99 17.39
CA ASN A 609 8.18 -8.54 18.30
C ASN A 609 9.07 -9.59 17.63
N ASN A 610 8.56 -10.26 16.58
CA ASN A 610 9.25 -11.37 15.91
C ASN A 610 9.54 -11.10 14.43
N SER A 611 9.13 -9.93 13.90
CA SER A 611 9.33 -9.57 12.48
C SER A 611 8.78 -10.63 11.52
N PHE A 612 7.64 -11.23 11.88
CA PHE A 612 7.04 -12.31 11.09
C PHE A 612 6.52 -11.85 9.71
N ASP A 613 6.44 -10.53 9.49
CA ASP A 613 6.15 -9.89 8.20
C ASP A 613 7.40 -9.63 7.34
N VAL A 614 8.56 -10.21 7.70
CA VAL A 614 9.74 -10.22 6.83
C VAL A 614 9.64 -11.45 5.92
N SER A 615 9.55 -11.20 4.61
CA SER A 615 9.54 -12.27 3.61
C SER A 615 10.91 -12.94 3.48
N MET A 616 10.94 -14.17 2.98
CA MET A 616 12.19 -14.85 2.64
C MET A 616 13.00 -14.01 1.62
N PHE A 617 12.32 -13.32 0.70
CA PHE A 617 12.96 -12.41 -0.25
C PHE A 617 13.77 -11.31 0.45
N GLU A 618 13.13 -10.60 1.37
CA GLU A 618 13.77 -9.54 2.15
C GLU A 618 14.90 -10.10 3.03
N ARG A 619 14.68 -11.24 3.68
CA ARG A 619 15.69 -11.87 4.55
C ARG A 619 16.93 -12.29 3.77
N LEU A 620 16.77 -12.95 2.61
CA LEU A 620 17.91 -13.35 1.77
C LEU A 620 18.67 -12.14 1.22
N MET A 621 17.96 -11.09 0.81
CA MET A 621 18.60 -9.84 0.39
C MET A 621 19.44 -9.22 1.52
N ASN A 622 18.89 -9.16 2.74
CA ASN A 622 19.57 -8.62 3.91
C ASN A 622 20.79 -9.48 4.31
N ASN A 623 20.78 -10.78 4.00
CA ASN A 623 21.89 -11.70 4.21
C ASN A 623 22.93 -11.67 3.06
N GLY A 624 22.86 -10.71 2.15
CA GLY A 624 23.88 -10.52 1.10
C GLY A 624 23.75 -11.46 -0.11
N MET A 625 22.58 -12.07 -0.31
CA MET A 625 22.30 -12.86 -1.51
C MET A 625 22.34 -11.95 -2.76
N PRO A 626 22.92 -12.41 -3.90
CA PRO A 626 22.92 -11.64 -5.15
C PRO A 626 21.52 -11.19 -5.53
N CYS A 627 21.36 -9.88 -5.66
CA CYS A 627 20.10 -9.27 -6.08
C CYS A 627 20.36 -8.21 -7.15
N VAL A 628 19.62 -8.30 -8.25
CA VAL A 628 19.61 -7.26 -9.29
C VAL A 628 18.38 -6.39 -9.10
N ARG A 629 18.60 -5.08 -8.94
CA ARG A 629 17.55 -4.07 -8.90
C ARG A 629 17.29 -3.47 -10.28
N LEU A 630 16.06 -3.61 -10.78
CA LEU A 630 15.60 -2.93 -11.99
C LEU A 630 15.43 -1.42 -11.75
N ARG A 631 15.64 -0.59 -12.79
CA ARG A 631 15.70 0.88 -12.63
C ARG A 631 14.83 1.69 -13.58
N LYS A 632 14.59 1.22 -14.82
CA LYS A 632 13.81 1.97 -15.81
C LYS A 632 12.32 1.66 -15.67
N GLN A 633 11.55 2.60 -15.13
CA GLN A 633 10.09 2.47 -15.03
C GLN A 633 9.41 2.85 -16.35
N ALA A 634 8.40 2.09 -16.75
CA ALA A 634 7.66 2.28 -18.00
C ALA A 634 6.15 2.57 -17.79
N ARG A 635 5.73 2.79 -16.54
CA ARG A 635 4.31 2.90 -16.15
C ARG A 635 3.86 4.35 -15.98
N MET A 636 4.62 5.15 -15.22
CA MET A 636 4.20 6.47 -14.75
C MET A 636 4.87 7.58 -15.53
N ARG A 637 4.22 8.74 -15.63
CA ARG A 637 4.84 9.94 -16.20
C ARG A 637 5.96 10.50 -15.30
N ASP A 638 6.86 11.27 -15.90
CA ASP A 638 8.03 11.85 -15.20
C ASP A 638 7.66 12.71 -13.99
N GLU A 639 6.47 13.32 -13.98
CA GLU A 639 6.03 14.16 -12.87
C GLU A 639 5.86 13.38 -11.54
N PHE A 640 5.71 12.05 -11.60
CA PHE A 640 5.57 11.18 -10.42
C PHE A 640 6.93 10.72 -9.83
N LEU A 641 8.02 10.78 -10.60
CA LEU A 641 9.34 10.31 -10.14
C LEU A 641 9.85 11.01 -8.87
N PRO A 642 9.67 12.33 -8.67
CA PRO A 642 10.05 12.99 -7.43
C PRO A 642 9.44 12.37 -6.17
N MET A 643 8.25 11.75 -6.28
CA MET A 643 7.60 11.07 -5.15
C MET A 643 8.22 9.70 -4.85
N LEU A 644 8.84 9.06 -5.84
CA LEU A 644 9.44 7.72 -5.72
C LEU A 644 10.92 7.74 -5.35
N ARG A 645 11.66 8.78 -5.75
CA ARG A 645 13.12 8.92 -5.50
C ARG A 645 13.56 8.79 -4.02
N PRO A 646 12.76 9.20 -3.01
CA PRO A 646 13.12 8.93 -1.62
C PRO A 646 13.18 7.44 -1.26
N ILE A 647 12.43 6.59 -1.98
CA ILE A 647 12.39 5.12 -1.78
C ILE A 647 13.35 4.43 -2.77
N TYR A 648 13.37 4.90 -4.03
CA TYR A 648 14.18 4.36 -5.12
C TYR A 648 15.07 5.46 -5.71
N PRO A 649 16.26 5.74 -5.14
CA PRO A 649 17.10 6.87 -5.55
C PRO A 649 17.57 6.82 -7.01
N ASP A 650 17.69 5.62 -7.57
CA ASP A 650 18.22 5.31 -8.90
C ASP A 650 17.13 5.04 -9.95
N ILE A 651 15.85 5.30 -9.63
CA ILE A 651 14.74 5.12 -10.57
C ILE A 651 14.77 6.17 -11.68
N VAL A 652 14.59 5.72 -12.93
CA VAL A 652 14.56 6.57 -14.13
C VAL A 652 13.40 6.17 -15.03
N THR A 653 12.97 7.08 -15.90
CA THR A 653 11.86 6.82 -16.81
C THR A 653 12.34 6.21 -18.12
N ASN A 654 11.61 5.20 -18.60
CA ASN A 654 11.66 4.75 -19.97
C ASN A 654 10.78 5.67 -20.83
N HIS A 655 11.35 6.80 -21.29
CA HIS A 655 10.63 7.83 -22.02
C HIS A 655 9.95 7.32 -23.30
N GLU A 656 10.51 6.29 -23.95
CA GLU A 656 9.93 5.71 -25.17
C GLU A 656 8.58 5.04 -24.92
N LEU A 657 8.44 4.37 -23.78
CA LEU A 657 7.21 3.70 -23.39
C LEU A 657 6.23 4.65 -22.69
N VAL A 658 6.74 5.63 -21.94
CA VAL A 658 5.93 6.56 -21.14
C VAL A 658 5.36 7.72 -21.97
N LYS A 659 5.97 8.10 -23.09
CA LYS A 659 5.48 9.21 -23.95
C LYS A 659 4.03 9.06 -24.43
N LYS A 660 3.49 7.83 -24.42
CA LYS A 660 2.11 7.53 -24.80
C LYS A 660 1.09 7.91 -23.72
N ASN A 661 1.55 8.11 -22.47
CA ASN A 661 0.70 8.40 -21.33
C ASN A 661 0.40 9.90 -21.29
N VAL A 662 -0.78 10.29 -21.79
CA VAL A 662 -1.22 11.69 -21.85
C VAL A 662 -2.08 12.01 -20.63
N ALA A 663 -1.94 13.22 -20.08
CA ALA A 663 -2.79 13.67 -18.98
C ALA A 663 -4.24 13.84 -19.46
N ALA A 664 -5.20 13.63 -18.56
CA ALA A 664 -6.61 13.90 -18.86
C ALA A 664 -6.76 15.38 -19.24
N THR A 665 -7.17 15.65 -20.48
CA THR A 665 -7.40 17.00 -21.00
C THR A 665 -8.39 17.77 -20.15
N CYS A 666 -9.43 17.09 -19.64
CA CYS A 666 -10.47 17.66 -18.78
C CYS A 666 -9.98 18.02 -17.36
N ILE A 667 -8.80 17.55 -16.94
CA ILE A 667 -8.17 17.86 -15.64
C ILE A 667 -6.99 18.82 -15.82
N GLY A 668 -6.34 18.81 -16.99
CA GLY A 668 -5.26 19.73 -17.37
C GLY A 668 -3.90 19.46 -16.70
N THR A 669 -3.82 18.51 -15.76
CA THR A 669 -2.59 18.15 -15.05
C THR A 669 -2.46 16.63 -14.88
N SER A 670 -1.23 16.13 -14.71
CA SER A 670 -0.98 14.70 -14.45
C SER A 670 -1.38 14.26 -13.04
N ALA A 671 -1.37 15.18 -12.08
CA ALA A 671 -1.70 14.92 -10.68
C ALA A 671 -2.33 16.16 -10.06
N TYR A 672 -3.44 15.97 -9.34
CA TYR A 672 -4.15 17.02 -8.63
C TYR A 672 -4.57 16.50 -7.25
N PHE A 673 -4.30 17.27 -6.20
CA PHE A 673 -4.69 16.93 -4.83
C PHE A 673 -5.94 17.72 -4.46
N TRP A 674 -7.11 17.07 -4.49
CA TRP A 674 -8.40 17.72 -4.21
C TRP A 674 -8.67 17.78 -2.71
N THR A 675 -8.36 18.92 -2.08
CA THR A 675 -8.53 19.13 -0.65
C THR A 675 -9.99 19.35 -0.24
N HIS A 676 -10.39 18.79 0.91
CA HIS A 676 -11.67 19.05 1.58
C HIS A 676 -11.48 19.03 3.10
N THR A 677 -12.44 19.56 3.85
CA THR A 677 -12.43 19.58 5.34
C THR A 677 -13.53 18.69 5.95
N SER A 678 -14.21 17.90 5.13
CA SER A 678 -15.30 17.02 5.54
C SER A 678 -14.86 16.01 6.61
N LYS A 679 -15.76 15.74 7.55
CA LYS A 679 -15.50 14.82 8.65
C LYS A 679 -15.77 13.38 8.21
N GLU A 680 -14.87 12.48 8.60
CA GLU A 680 -15.09 11.06 8.47
C GLU A 680 -16.23 10.59 9.39
N VAL A 681 -16.95 9.56 8.94
CA VAL A 681 -17.90 8.80 9.74
C VAL A 681 -17.16 7.58 10.28
N THR A 682 -17.07 7.52 11.60
CA THR A 682 -16.43 6.41 12.32
C THR A 682 -17.42 5.25 12.41
N GLY A 683 -17.10 4.15 11.73
CA GLY A 683 -17.80 2.87 11.83
C GLY A 683 -16.80 1.75 12.12
N ARG A 684 -17.12 0.55 11.63
CA ARG A 684 -16.28 -0.64 11.70
C ARG A 684 -15.04 -0.51 10.77
N SER A 685 -15.22 0.21 9.66
CA SER A 685 -14.17 0.77 8.81
C SER A 685 -14.51 2.24 8.49
N PRO A 686 -13.56 3.18 8.60
CA PRO A 686 -13.77 4.58 8.29
C PRO A 686 -14.33 4.83 6.88
N SER A 687 -15.17 5.87 6.75
CA SER A 687 -15.66 6.35 5.46
C SER A 687 -15.91 7.86 5.51
N ASN A 688 -15.91 8.52 4.36
CA ASN A 688 -16.15 9.95 4.22
C ASN A 688 -17.16 10.16 3.07
N PRO A 689 -18.45 10.41 3.39
CA PRO A 689 -19.49 10.56 2.38
C PRO A 689 -19.28 11.70 1.40
N ASP A 690 -18.78 12.85 1.88
CA ASP A 690 -18.53 14.00 1.01
C ASP A 690 -17.40 13.70 0.02
N GLU A 691 -16.31 13.10 0.50
CA GLU A 691 -15.21 12.67 -0.35
C GLU A 691 -15.66 11.60 -1.37
N ALA A 692 -16.52 10.67 -0.95
CA ALA A 692 -17.09 9.67 -1.85
C ALA A 692 -17.94 10.31 -2.96
N GLN A 693 -18.70 11.38 -2.63
CA GLN A 693 -19.47 12.15 -3.60
C GLN A 693 -18.57 12.95 -4.54
N MET A 694 -17.48 13.54 -4.04
CA MET A 694 -16.46 14.22 -4.87
C MET A 694 -15.85 13.25 -5.90
N ILE A 695 -15.53 12.03 -5.47
CA ILE A 695 -15.00 10.98 -6.36
C ILE A 695 -16.04 10.61 -7.42
N ALA A 696 -17.29 10.37 -7.04
CA ALA A 696 -18.37 10.04 -7.97
C ALA A 696 -18.58 11.15 -9.02
N PHE A 697 -18.58 12.41 -8.59
CA PHE A 697 -18.67 13.57 -9.48
C PHE A 697 -17.46 13.67 -10.43
N CYS A 698 -16.25 13.40 -9.93
CA CYS A 698 -15.05 13.40 -10.76
C CYS A 698 -15.12 12.35 -11.88
N ILE A 699 -15.59 11.15 -11.54
CA ILE A 699 -15.78 10.05 -12.50
C ILE A 699 -16.81 10.42 -13.55
N GLU A 700 -17.95 10.97 -13.13
CA GLU A 700 -18.99 11.45 -14.04
C GLU A 700 -18.43 12.51 -15.00
N TRP A 701 -17.68 13.48 -14.47
CA TRP A 701 -17.03 14.52 -15.26
C TRP A 701 -16.04 13.94 -16.28
N MET A 702 -15.19 13.00 -15.86
CA MET A 702 -14.20 12.36 -16.73
C MET A 702 -14.86 11.56 -17.86
N ILE A 703 -15.89 10.78 -17.55
CA ILE A 703 -16.63 10.00 -18.55
C ILE A 703 -17.40 10.92 -19.50
N ALA A 704 -18.02 11.99 -18.99
CA ALA A 704 -18.70 13.00 -19.82
C ALA A 704 -17.73 13.73 -20.79
N ASN A 705 -16.44 13.75 -20.48
CA ASN A 705 -15.38 14.32 -21.33
C ASN A 705 -14.67 13.27 -22.20
N GLY A 706 -15.25 12.07 -22.35
CA GLY A 706 -14.78 11.04 -23.29
C GLY A 706 -13.69 10.10 -22.75
N ILE A 707 -13.48 10.04 -21.43
CA ILE A 707 -12.62 9.03 -20.82
C ILE A 707 -13.45 7.77 -20.56
N ALA A 708 -13.09 6.65 -21.21
CA ALA A 708 -13.77 5.38 -20.99
C ALA A 708 -13.65 4.90 -19.53
N GLU A 709 -14.71 4.29 -19.01
CA GLU A 709 -14.82 3.76 -17.65
C GLU A 709 -13.72 2.73 -17.32
N SER A 710 -13.35 1.90 -18.28
CA SER A 710 -12.25 0.93 -18.18
C SER A 710 -10.88 1.57 -17.93
N ARG A 711 -10.69 2.85 -18.26
CA ARG A 711 -9.44 3.61 -18.07
C ARG A 711 -9.36 4.28 -16.70
N ILE A 712 -10.37 4.11 -15.85
CA ILE A 712 -10.49 4.75 -14.54
C ILE A 712 -10.53 3.67 -13.46
N THR A 713 -9.69 3.81 -12.42
CA THR A 713 -9.81 3.02 -11.19
C THR A 713 -9.81 3.94 -9.97
N VAL A 714 -10.66 3.63 -9.01
CA VAL A 714 -10.70 4.28 -7.70
C VAL A 714 -10.04 3.40 -6.66
N ILE A 715 -9.13 4.00 -5.89
CA ILE A 715 -8.47 3.37 -4.76
C ILE A 715 -8.88 4.10 -3.50
N ALA A 716 -9.28 3.38 -2.45
CA ALA A 716 -9.50 3.97 -1.13
C ALA A 716 -8.68 3.24 -0.05
N MET A 717 -8.23 3.99 0.96
CA MET A 717 -7.48 3.43 2.09
C MET A 717 -8.33 2.48 2.95
N TYR A 718 -9.65 2.68 2.96
CA TYR A 718 -10.55 1.97 3.88
C TYR A 718 -11.64 1.22 3.13
N SER A 719 -11.96 0.03 3.63
CA SER A 719 -13.00 -0.82 3.06
C SER A 719 -14.37 -0.14 3.14
N GLY A 720 -14.71 0.52 4.25
CA GLY A 720 -15.95 1.30 4.40
C GLY A 720 -16.16 2.29 3.26
N GLN A 721 -15.09 3.01 2.89
CA GLN A 721 -15.11 3.95 1.77
C GLN A 721 -15.31 3.28 0.41
N VAL A 722 -14.63 2.16 0.14
CA VAL A 722 -14.85 1.38 -1.10
C VAL A 722 -16.32 0.97 -1.25
N ALA A 723 -16.97 0.54 -0.15
CA ALA A 723 -18.37 0.12 -0.19
C ALA A 723 -19.28 1.31 -0.51
N LEU A 724 -19.00 2.45 0.10
CA LEU A 724 -19.76 3.68 -0.09
C LEU A 724 -19.66 4.18 -1.54
N ILE A 725 -18.45 4.29 -2.08
CA ILE A 725 -18.22 4.73 -3.46
C ILE A 725 -18.91 3.76 -4.44
N ARG A 726 -18.72 2.44 -4.30
CA ARG A 726 -19.40 1.45 -5.17
C ARG A 726 -20.92 1.58 -5.13
N ARG A 727 -21.50 1.87 -3.96
CA ARG A 727 -22.95 2.09 -3.83
C ARG A 727 -23.39 3.33 -4.60
N LEU A 728 -22.67 4.44 -4.46
CA LEU A 728 -22.97 5.69 -5.17
C LEU A 728 -22.87 5.51 -6.69
N LEU A 729 -21.80 4.87 -7.18
CA LEU A 729 -21.61 4.63 -8.61
C LEU A 729 -22.69 3.72 -9.21
N LYS A 730 -23.11 2.67 -8.48
CA LYS A 730 -24.21 1.78 -8.91
C LYS A 730 -25.59 2.43 -8.90
N GLN A 731 -25.79 3.46 -8.09
CA GLN A 731 -27.04 4.22 -8.03
C GLN A 731 -27.11 5.31 -9.11
N HIS A 732 -26.02 5.51 -9.87
CA HIS A 732 -25.97 6.50 -10.93
C HIS A 732 -26.88 6.11 -12.10
N GLN A 733 -27.45 7.10 -12.79
CA GLN A 733 -28.36 6.86 -13.93
C GLN A 733 -27.66 6.28 -15.17
N LYS A 734 -26.35 6.46 -15.29
CA LYS A 734 -25.55 5.96 -16.43
C LYS A 734 -24.86 4.66 -16.03
N GLU A 735 -25.15 3.57 -16.73
CA GLU A 735 -24.61 2.24 -16.42
C GLU A 735 -23.08 2.19 -16.46
N GLU A 736 -22.46 2.92 -17.41
CA GLU A 736 -21.00 3.01 -17.59
C GLU A 736 -20.27 3.46 -16.31
N ILE A 737 -20.87 4.38 -15.54
CA ILE A 737 -20.29 4.86 -14.27
C ILE A 737 -20.26 3.75 -13.23
N GLY A 738 -21.26 2.87 -13.24
CA GLY A 738 -21.35 1.72 -12.35
C GLY A 738 -20.32 0.61 -12.64
N LEU A 739 -19.66 0.66 -13.81
CA LEU A 739 -18.64 -0.30 -14.25
C LEU A 739 -17.22 0.06 -13.78
N VAL A 740 -17.00 1.29 -13.31
CA VAL A 740 -15.68 1.74 -12.84
C VAL A 740 -15.21 0.89 -11.67
N GLU A 741 -13.96 0.43 -11.75
CA GLU A 741 -13.37 -0.40 -10.71
C GLU A 741 -13.06 0.44 -9.47
N VAL A 742 -13.49 -0.04 -8.31
CA VAL A 742 -13.23 0.59 -7.00
C VAL A 742 -12.65 -0.46 -6.09
N GLN A 743 -11.46 -0.26 -5.54
CA GLN A 743 -10.81 -1.24 -4.67
C GLN A 743 -9.98 -0.59 -3.55
N THR A 744 -9.50 -1.39 -2.61
CA THR A 744 -8.56 -0.93 -1.58
C THR A 744 -7.16 -0.81 -2.15
N VAL A 745 -6.26 -0.06 -1.49
CA VAL A 745 -4.85 0.07 -1.90
C VAL A 745 -4.18 -1.30 -2.01
N ASP A 746 -4.42 -2.19 -1.05
CA ASP A 746 -3.79 -3.50 -0.99
C ASP A 746 -4.20 -4.40 -2.16
N ASN A 747 -5.46 -4.30 -2.59
CA ASN A 747 -5.97 -5.04 -3.74
C ASN A 747 -5.47 -4.46 -5.07
N PHE A 748 -5.23 -3.15 -5.14
CA PHE A 748 -4.68 -2.50 -6.33
C PHE A 748 -3.17 -2.77 -6.53
N GLN A 749 -2.46 -3.30 -5.54
CA GLN A 749 -1.04 -3.61 -5.72
C GLN A 749 -0.85 -4.69 -6.81
N GLY A 750 0.02 -4.37 -7.77
CA GLY A 750 0.22 -5.14 -8.99
C GLY A 750 -0.53 -4.55 -10.18
N ASP A 751 -1.66 -3.87 -9.92
CA ASP A 751 -2.49 -3.24 -10.93
C ASP A 751 -1.91 -1.91 -11.42
N GLU A 752 -2.45 -1.50 -12.56
CA GLU A 752 -2.23 -0.20 -13.17
C GLU A 752 -3.50 0.20 -13.92
N ASN A 753 -3.74 1.51 -13.98
CA ASN A 753 -4.73 2.08 -14.90
C ASN A 753 -4.24 3.46 -15.33
N ASP A 754 -4.82 3.97 -16.42
CA ASP A 754 -4.45 5.27 -16.99
C ASP A 754 -4.78 6.41 -16.02
N PHE A 755 -5.94 6.33 -15.37
CA PHE A 755 -6.38 7.31 -14.39
C PHE A 755 -6.74 6.64 -13.06
N VAL A 756 -6.07 7.09 -11.99
CA VAL A 756 -6.26 6.57 -10.64
C VAL A 756 -6.76 7.68 -9.73
N LEU A 757 -7.95 7.51 -9.16
CA LEU A 757 -8.50 8.41 -8.15
C LEU A 757 -8.25 7.82 -6.78
N VAL A 758 -7.61 8.56 -5.88
CA VAL A 758 -7.24 8.09 -4.54
C VAL A 758 -8.09 8.79 -3.49
N SER A 759 -8.82 8.01 -2.70
CA SER A 759 -9.57 8.47 -1.52
C SER A 759 -8.80 8.14 -0.24
N LEU A 760 -8.45 9.18 0.52
CA LEU A 760 -7.67 9.08 1.75
C LEU A 760 -8.53 8.92 3.00
N VAL A 761 -9.78 9.41 2.98
CA VAL A 761 -10.79 9.32 4.05
C VAL A 761 -10.45 10.10 5.33
N ALA A 762 -9.26 9.86 5.87
CA ALA A 762 -8.88 10.23 7.22
C ALA A 762 -8.57 11.72 7.38
N ASN A 763 -9.26 12.36 8.32
CA ASN A 763 -9.06 13.79 8.69
C ASN A 763 -8.49 13.97 10.12
N ARG A 764 -8.23 12.88 10.86
CA ARG A 764 -7.55 12.91 12.18
C ARG A 764 -6.07 12.59 12.06
N ASN A 765 -5.32 12.88 13.14
CA ASN A 765 -3.87 12.68 13.35
C ASN A 765 -3.33 11.35 12.79
N CYS A 766 -3.19 11.27 11.46
CA CYS A 766 -2.69 10.10 10.79
C CYS A 766 -1.24 9.92 11.21
N LYS A 767 -0.96 8.82 11.92
CA LYS A 767 0.39 8.49 12.40
C LYS A 767 1.39 8.39 11.25
N VAL A 768 0.94 7.99 10.05
CA VAL A 768 1.74 7.97 8.82
C VAL A 768 2.06 9.38 8.34
N CYS A 769 1.06 10.28 8.27
CA CYS A 769 1.28 11.69 7.93
C CYS A 769 2.17 12.41 8.95
N ALA A 770 2.05 12.09 10.24
CA ALA A 770 2.92 12.62 11.29
C ALA A 770 4.37 12.13 11.14
N LYS A 771 4.58 10.84 10.87
CA LYS A 771 5.90 10.27 10.54
C LYS A 771 6.48 10.88 9.26
N GLY A 772 5.66 11.04 8.22
CA GLY A 772 6.05 11.64 6.94
C GLY A 772 6.48 13.11 7.08
N ARG A 773 5.76 13.91 7.89
CA ARG A 773 6.17 15.28 8.22
C ARG A 773 7.53 15.29 8.93
N LYS A 774 7.71 14.44 9.94
CA LYS A 774 8.98 14.33 10.69
C LYS A 774 10.15 13.88 9.79
N ALA A 775 9.93 12.91 8.91
CA ALA A 775 10.95 12.43 7.97
C ALA A 775 11.34 13.52 6.95
N ARG A 776 10.37 14.28 6.44
CA ARG A 776 10.61 15.41 5.54
C ARG A 776 11.43 16.51 6.21
N GLU A 777 11.10 16.86 7.45
CA GLU A 777 11.87 17.83 8.23
C GLU A 777 13.32 17.36 8.46
N GLU A 778 13.55 16.07 8.74
CA GLU A 778 14.90 15.53 8.91
C GLU A 778 15.70 15.52 7.58
N LEU A 779 15.06 15.17 6.47
CA LEU A 779 15.67 15.24 5.13
C LEU A 779 16.07 16.67 4.74
N GLU A 780 15.20 17.64 5.03
CA GLU A 780 15.47 19.05 4.77
C GLU A 780 16.64 19.57 5.63
N LYS A 781 16.67 19.20 6.92
CA LYS A 781 17.82 19.49 7.80
C LYS A 781 19.11 18.86 7.30
N ALA A 782 19.06 17.61 6.82
CA ALA A 782 20.23 16.92 6.28
C ALA A 782 20.75 17.58 4.99
N ALA A 783 19.86 17.99 4.09
CA ALA A 783 20.22 18.71 2.88
C ALA A 783 20.88 20.07 3.17
N ILE A 784 20.34 20.82 4.14
CA ILE A 784 20.91 22.09 4.59
C ILE A 784 22.32 21.87 5.18
N ARG A 785 22.52 20.85 6.02
CA ARG A 785 23.83 20.51 6.60
C ARG A 785 24.86 20.19 5.51
N ARG A 786 24.48 19.39 4.51
CA ARG A 786 25.37 19.03 3.39
C ARG A 786 25.80 20.27 2.59
N LYS A 787 24.87 21.19 2.30
CA LYS A 787 25.17 22.45 1.61
C LYS A 787 26.12 23.33 2.42
N GLN A 788 25.95 23.39 3.74
CA GLN A 788 26.83 24.14 4.62
C GLN A 788 28.26 23.57 4.65
N GLU A 789 28.43 22.25 4.67
CA GLU A 789 29.75 21.61 4.61
C GLU A 789 30.47 21.88 3.29
N GLU A 790 29.74 21.83 2.17
CA GLU A 790 30.31 22.09 0.84
C GLU A 790 30.80 23.53 0.71
N VAL A 791 30.00 24.50 1.16
CA VAL A 791 30.39 25.92 1.16
C VAL A 791 31.59 26.17 2.07
N LYS A 792 31.68 25.50 3.22
CA LYS A 792 32.88 25.61 4.10
C LYS A 792 34.16 25.15 3.40
N LYS A 793 34.10 24.05 2.63
CA LYS A 793 35.25 23.60 1.82
C LYS A 793 35.62 24.62 0.75
N GLN A 794 34.63 25.22 0.10
CA GLN A 794 34.85 26.26 -0.91
C GLN A 794 35.53 27.52 -0.31
N ILE A 795 35.05 27.98 0.85
CA ILE A 795 35.64 29.13 1.56
C ILE A 795 37.12 28.87 1.90
N ALA A 796 37.45 27.68 2.42
CA ALA A 796 38.83 27.33 2.75
C ALA A 796 39.77 27.40 1.52
N LYS A 797 39.28 26.89 0.37
CA LYS A 797 40.05 26.90 -0.88
C LYS A 797 40.29 28.32 -1.42
N GLU A 798 39.30 29.20 -1.36
CA GLU A 798 39.46 30.59 -1.81
C GLU A 798 40.38 31.39 -0.88
N LEU A 799 40.34 31.14 0.44
CA LEU A 799 41.27 31.76 1.39
C LEU A 799 42.72 31.35 1.13
N GLU A 800 42.98 30.06 0.88
CA GLU A 800 44.32 29.56 0.54
C GLU A 800 44.86 30.20 -0.74
N LYS A 801 44.01 30.34 -1.75
CA LYS A 801 44.35 31.01 -3.01
C LYS A 801 44.69 32.49 -2.83
N LEU A 802 43.89 33.22 -2.07
CA LEU A 802 44.14 34.64 -1.76
C LEU A 802 45.41 34.82 -0.91
N ASP A 803 45.63 33.95 0.07
CA ASP A 803 46.86 33.94 0.89
C ASP A 803 48.12 33.70 0.04
N ALA A 804 48.05 32.78 -0.93
CA ALA A 804 49.15 32.53 -1.86
C ALA A 804 49.45 33.76 -2.75
N GLN A 805 48.40 34.43 -3.24
CA GLN A 805 48.56 35.65 -4.06
C GLN A 805 49.18 36.79 -3.27
N LEU A 806 48.75 37.01 -2.01
CA LEU A 806 49.31 38.05 -1.15
C LEU A 806 50.77 37.79 -0.74
N LYS A 807 51.17 36.52 -0.55
CA LYS A 807 52.56 36.14 -0.23
C LYS A 807 53.55 36.33 -1.39
N SER A 808 53.08 36.33 -2.64
CA SER A 808 53.92 36.49 -3.84
C SER A 808 54.51 37.91 -4.02
N GLY A 809 54.15 38.86 -3.15
CA GLY A 809 54.77 40.19 -3.09
C GLY A 809 54.55 41.10 -4.30
N THR A 810 53.70 40.70 -5.26
CA THR A 810 53.52 41.42 -6.54
C THR A 810 52.25 42.28 -6.58
N TYR A 811 51.83 42.86 -5.46
CA TYR A 811 50.57 43.61 -5.41
C TYR A 811 50.69 44.90 -4.60
N SER A 812 50.49 46.03 -5.29
CA SER A 812 50.35 47.36 -4.72
C SER A 812 49.00 47.94 -5.18
N SER A 813 48.24 48.44 -4.22
CA SER A 813 47.12 49.38 -4.38
C SER A 813 45.86 48.88 -5.11
N VAL A 814 44.73 49.46 -4.73
CA VAL A 814 43.40 49.22 -5.30
C VAL A 814 43.44 49.31 -6.83
N ILE A 815 43.03 48.23 -7.51
CA ILE A 815 42.93 48.24 -8.97
C ILE A 815 41.54 48.77 -9.35
N ARG A 816 41.50 49.87 -10.10
CA ARG A 816 40.29 50.40 -10.74
C ARG A 816 40.39 50.19 -12.25
N THR A 817 39.46 49.42 -12.82
CA THR A 817 39.41 49.18 -14.26
C THR A 817 38.14 49.78 -14.82
N ASN A 818 38.24 50.62 -15.85
CA ASN A 818 37.07 51.17 -16.53
C ASN A 818 36.38 50.07 -17.35
N VAL A 819 35.07 49.90 -17.17
CA VAL A 819 34.27 48.92 -17.92
C VAL A 819 33.80 49.59 -19.21
N ASP A 820 34.42 49.21 -20.34
CA ASP A 820 34.19 49.88 -21.62
C ASP A 820 32.78 49.53 -22.16
N PRO A 821 31.91 50.53 -22.44
CA PRO A 821 30.56 50.27 -22.93
C PRO A 821 30.47 49.55 -24.28
N LYS A 822 31.56 49.53 -25.08
CA LYS A 822 31.65 48.86 -26.38
C LYS A 822 32.36 47.51 -26.29
N LYS A 823 33.46 47.41 -25.53
CA LYS A 823 34.22 46.15 -25.40
C LYS A 823 33.64 45.21 -24.35
N ASP A 824 33.17 45.76 -23.22
CA ASP A 824 32.62 45.03 -22.07
C ASP A 824 31.11 45.30 -21.95
N ALA A 825 30.42 45.38 -23.08
CA ALA A 825 29.03 45.81 -23.17
C ALA A 825 28.09 44.98 -22.26
N SER A 826 28.37 43.70 -22.05
CA SER A 826 27.57 42.85 -21.16
C SER A 826 27.69 43.27 -19.69
N GLU A 827 28.91 43.48 -19.18
CA GLU A 827 29.16 43.85 -17.78
C GLU A 827 28.72 45.30 -17.49
N PHE A 828 28.97 46.21 -18.44
CA PHE A 828 28.47 47.59 -18.36
C PHE A 828 26.93 47.64 -18.32
N ASN A 829 26.27 46.92 -19.23
CA ASN A 829 24.81 46.87 -19.27
C ASN A 829 24.23 46.16 -18.05
N GLU A 830 24.89 45.16 -17.48
CA GLU A 830 24.46 44.52 -16.23
C GLU A 830 24.45 45.53 -15.06
N MET A 831 25.52 46.33 -14.92
CA MET A 831 25.60 47.33 -13.84
C MET A 831 24.63 48.48 -14.06
N LYS A 832 24.50 48.94 -15.30
CA LYS A 832 23.50 49.95 -15.68
C LYS A 832 22.09 49.44 -15.36
N ASP A 833 21.76 48.23 -15.78
CA ASP A 833 20.47 47.60 -15.55
C ASP A 833 20.18 47.41 -14.07
N LEU A 834 21.18 47.03 -13.29
CA LEU A 834 21.07 46.88 -11.84
C LEU A 834 20.72 48.21 -11.18
N VAL A 835 21.45 49.30 -11.47
CA VAL A 835 21.19 50.62 -10.89
C VAL A 835 19.83 51.16 -11.32
N GLU A 836 19.47 51.02 -12.60
CA GLU A 836 18.17 51.49 -13.12
C GLU A 836 16.99 50.65 -12.57
N ARG A 837 17.16 49.33 -12.40
CA ARG A 837 16.13 48.41 -11.87
C ARG A 837 15.67 48.78 -10.46
N TYR A 838 16.59 49.25 -9.62
CA TYR A 838 16.31 49.59 -8.22
C TYR A 838 16.07 51.10 -8.01
N THR A 839 15.84 51.85 -9.09
CA THR A 839 15.42 53.26 -9.02
C THR A 839 13.91 53.34 -8.80
N GLN A 840 13.49 53.92 -7.66
CA GLN A 840 12.09 54.19 -7.35
C GLN A 840 11.70 55.62 -7.79
N PRO A 841 10.63 55.79 -8.58
CA PRO A 841 10.12 57.10 -8.99
C PRO A 841 9.73 58.01 -7.82
N GLU A 842 9.28 57.42 -6.71
CA GLU A 842 8.85 58.11 -5.49
C GLU A 842 10.00 58.86 -4.79
N HIS A 843 11.26 58.50 -5.07
CA HIS A 843 12.43 59.20 -4.53
C HIS A 843 12.74 60.51 -5.28
N GLY A 844 12.06 60.78 -6.41
CA GLY A 844 12.19 62.04 -7.15
C GLY A 844 13.52 62.23 -7.89
N VAL A 845 14.36 61.19 -7.97
CA VAL A 845 15.69 61.23 -8.57
C VAL A 845 15.81 60.13 -9.62
N TYR A 846 16.27 60.51 -10.83
CA TYR A 846 16.48 59.61 -11.96
C TYR A 846 17.93 59.67 -12.42
N TYR A 847 18.53 58.51 -12.63
CA TYR A 847 19.94 58.39 -12.96
C TYR A 847 20.15 57.98 -14.40
N LYS A 848 21.11 58.63 -15.05
CA LYS A 848 21.71 58.11 -16.29
C LYS A 848 23.14 57.69 -15.98
N VAL A 849 23.39 56.38 -16.05
CA VAL A 849 24.73 55.82 -15.84
C VAL A 849 25.62 56.21 -17.01
N ASN A 850 26.71 56.92 -16.72
CA ASN A 850 27.67 57.40 -17.72
C ASN A 850 28.96 56.58 -17.73
N LYS A 851 29.42 56.10 -16.57
CA LYS A 851 30.69 55.39 -16.43
C LYS A 851 30.59 54.35 -15.30
N VAL A 852 31.16 53.17 -15.53
CA VAL A 852 31.25 52.10 -14.53
C VAL A 852 32.71 51.71 -14.38
N GLU A 853 33.21 51.68 -13.15
CA GLU A 853 34.56 51.23 -12.84
C GLU A 853 34.50 50.00 -11.95
N LYS A 854 35.21 48.94 -12.31
CA LYS A 854 35.38 47.73 -11.52
C LYS A 854 36.51 47.94 -10.51
N VAL A 855 36.24 47.56 -9.26
CA VAL A 855 37.17 47.66 -8.14
C VAL A 855 37.66 46.27 -7.76
N THR A 856 38.98 46.11 -7.62
CA THR A 856 39.58 44.89 -7.10
C THR A 856 40.58 45.23 -6.00
N ASN A 857 40.37 44.63 -4.82
CA ASN A 857 41.24 44.78 -3.66
C ASN A 857 41.35 43.41 -2.95
N LEU A 858 42.49 42.75 -3.13
CA LEU A 858 42.72 41.39 -2.62
C LEU A 858 42.72 41.32 -1.09
N GLU A 859 43.14 42.39 -0.40
CA GLU A 859 43.11 42.43 1.08
C GLU A 859 41.67 42.49 1.61
N LEU A 860 40.82 43.30 0.97
CA LEU A 860 39.39 43.36 1.32
C LEU A 860 38.67 42.07 0.95
N GLU A 861 39.01 41.45 -0.19
CA GLU A 861 38.47 40.14 -0.57
C GLU A 861 38.83 39.06 0.44
N ARG A 862 40.08 39.01 0.89
CA ARG A 862 40.53 38.08 1.94
C ARG A 862 39.75 38.28 3.24
N LYS A 863 39.60 39.54 3.70
CA LYS A 863 38.83 39.86 4.90
C LYS A 863 37.35 39.43 4.77
N TYR A 864 36.75 39.67 3.60
CA TYR A 864 35.38 39.28 3.28
C TYR A 864 35.16 37.75 3.34
N TRP A 865 36.06 36.97 2.73
CA TRP A 865 36.00 35.51 2.80
C TRP A 865 36.29 34.95 4.20
N SER A 866 37.20 35.59 4.94
CA SER A 866 37.52 35.21 6.33
C SER A 866 36.32 35.46 7.25
N GLU A 867 35.62 36.57 7.08
CA GLU A 867 34.43 36.88 7.85
C GLU A 867 33.25 35.97 7.48
N ARG A 868 33.10 35.61 6.19
CA ARG A 868 32.12 34.61 5.74
C ARG A 868 32.26 33.27 6.46
N ALA A 869 33.49 32.85 6.76
CA ALA A 869 33.76 31.61 7.49
C ALA A 869 33.20 31.61 8.92
N GLN A 870 33.00 32.79 9.52
CA GLN A 870 32.56 32.97 10.90
C GLN A 870 31.05 33.18 11.05
N MET A 871 30.31 33.22 9.94
CA MET A 871 28.86 33.44 9.93
C MET A 871 28.07 32.22 10.44
N VAL A 872 26.88 32.48 10.96
CA VAL A 872 25.89 31.47 11.36
C VAL A 872 25.34 30.73 10.14
N ASP A 873 25.08 31.44 9.04
CA ASP A 873 24.70 30.84 7.75
C ASP A 873 25.62 31.28 6.59
N PRO A 874 26.80 30.65 6.44
CA PRO A 874 27.75 31.00 5.39
C PRO A 874 27.28 30.57 3.98
N ALA A 875 26.27 29.70 3.91
CA ALA A 875 25.76 29.11 2.67
C ALA A 875 24.73 29.99 1.94
N ARG A 876 24.30 31.10 2.54
CA ARG A 876 23.47 32.09 1.88
C ARG A 876 24.28 32.88 0.85
N ASP A 877 23.70 33.08 -0.33
CA ASP A 877 24.34 33.84 -1.40
C ASP A 877 24.42 35.34 -1.04
N PRO A 878 25.52 36.03 -1.41
CA PRO A 878 25.66 37.47 -1.17
C PRO A 878 24.66 38.27 -1.99
N LEU A 879 24.20 39.39 -1.42
CA LEU A 879 23.30 40.32 -2.11
C LEU A 879 24.09 41.51 -2.65
N ARG A 880 23.80 41.91 -3.89
CA ARG A 880 24.37 43.12 -4.46
C ARG A 880 23.56 44.34 -4.03
N LYS A 881 24.18 45.27 -3.31
CA LYS A 881 23.52 46.44 -2.70
C LYS A 881 24.25 47.74 -2.98
N PHE A 882 23.55 48.86 -2.79
CA PHE A 882 24.04 50.19 -3.14
C PHE A 882 24.39 51.00 -1.90
N HIS A 883 25.53 51.69 -1.96
CA HIS A 883 25.96 52.65 -0.95
C HIS A 883 26.35 53.97 -1.61
N GLY A 884 25.78 55.08 -1.12
CA GLY A 884 26.14 56.43 -1.55
C GLY A 884 27.01 57.11 -0.52
N THR A 885 28.06 57.78 -0.96
CA THR A 885 29.00 58.53 -0.10
C THR A 885 29.71 59.63 -0.90
N SER A 886 30.48 60.49 -0.23
CA SER A 886 31.31 61.51 -0.89
C SER A 886 32.44 60.89 -1.72
N GLU A 887 33.06 61.64 -2.61
CA GLU A 887 34.19 61.17 -3.44
C GLU A 887 35.39 60.73 -2.59
N GLU A 888 35.67 61.46 -1.50
CA GLU A 888 36.62 61.06 -0.46
C GLU A 888 36.22 59.73 0.22
N GLY A 889 34.92 59.56 0.49
CA GLY A 889 34.37 58.33 1.06
C GLY A 889 34.50 57.13 0.12
N VAL A 890 34.26 57.31 -1.18
CA VAL A 890 34.46 56.27 -2.20
C VAL A 890 35.93 55.82 -2.19
N SER A 891 36.86 56.78 -2.25
CA SER A 891 38.30 56.47 -2.27
C SER A 891 38.77 55.81 -0.97
N GLY A 892 38.23 56.20 0.19
CA GLY A 892 38.52 55.58 1.48
C GLY A 892 37.99 54.14 1.60
N ILE A 893 36.75 53.90 1.18
CA ILE A 893 36.09 52.59 1.30
C ILE A 893 36.76 51.54 0.41
N ILE A 894 37.10 51.87 -0.83
CA ILE A 894 37.74 50.89 -1.72
C ILE A 894 39.18 50.57 -1.30
N ALA A 895 39.85 51.49 -0.60
CA ALA A 895 41.22 51.32 -0.12
C ALA A 895 41.28 50.55 1.19
N THR A 896 40.45 50.93 2.17
CA THR A 896 40.55 50.45 3.56
C THR A 896 39.34 49.65 4.04
N GLY A 897 38.29 49.53 3.22
CA GLY A 897 37.03 48.90 3.59
C GLY A 897 36.04 49.87 4.23
N PHE A 898 34.84 49.39 4.53
CA PHE A 898 33.85 50.17 5.29
C PHE A 898 34.33 50.40 6.73
N ARG A 899 33.81 51.45 7.37
CA ARG A 899 34.02 51.74 8.80
C ARG A 899 32.67 51.82 9.49
N LEU A 900 32.59 51.33 10.72
CA LEU A 900 31.38 51.48 11.53
C LEU A 900 31.20 52.95 11.91
N PRO A 901 29.96 53.45 11.93
CA PRO A 901 29.68 54.81 12.39
C PRO A 901 29.89 54.93 13.91
N ASP A 902 30.26 56.13 14.37
CA ASP A 902 30.38 56.43 15.80
C ASP A 902 29.04 56.19 16.55
N ALA A 903 29.14 55.90 17.85
CA ALA A 903 27.96 55.77 18.70
C ALA A 903 27.19 57.10 18.74
N SER A 904 25.99 57.15 18.18
CA SER A 904 25.13 58.33 18.18
C SER A 904 23.71 57.97 18.62
N LYS A 905 23.05 58.87 19.36
CA LYS A 905 21.63 58.76 19.75
C LYS A 905 20.67 58.75 18.55
N ASN A 906 21.16 59.10 17.37
CA ASN A 906 20.38 59.17 16.12
C ASN A 906 20.42 57.88 15.29
N ASN A 907 21.21 56.86 15.68
CA ASN A 907 21.29 55.59 14.94
C ASN A 907 20.10 54.69 15.31
N MET A 908 19.15 54.50 14.38
CA MET A 908 17.91 53.73 14.63
C MET A 908 18.18 52.25 14.96
N TYR A 909 19.24 51.67 14.41
CA TYR A 909 19.59 50.25 14.57
C TYR A 909 21.01 50.05 15.12
N GLY A 910 21.51 51.04 15.88
CA GLY A 910 22.85 51.01 16.46
C GLY A 910 23.99 51.20 15.47
N GLN A 911 25.18 50.72 15.82
CA GLN A 911 26.44 50.94 15.08
C GLN A 911 26.59 50.00 13.87
N GLY A 912 25.57 49.94 13.02
CA GLY A 912 25.58 49.13 11.80
C GLY A 912 25.85 49.95 10.54
N ILE A 913 26.21 49.28 9.45
CA ILE A 913 26.27 49.85 8.10
C ILE A 913 24.97 49.53 7.38
N TYR A 914 24.33 50.54 6.83
CA TYR A 914 23.00 50.47 6.26
C TYR A 914 23.10 50.37 4.74
N PHE A 915 22.49 49.33 4.18
CA PHE A 915 22.39 49.09 2.75
C PHE A 915 20.93 49.16 2.33
N ALA A 916 20.60 50.15 1.50
CA ALA A 916 19.27 50.27 0.92
C ALA A 916 19.08 49.23 -0.18
N THR A 917 17.85 48.75 -0.33
CA THR A 917 17.46 47.95 -1.49
C THR A 917 17.32 48.80 -2.76
N ASP A 918 16.94 50.07 -2.60
CA ASP A 918 16.69 50.99 -3.71
C ASP A 918 17.95 51.84 -4.01
N SER A 919 18.43 51.80 -5.26
CA SER A 919 19.57 52.60 -5.71
C SER A 919 19.28 54.10 -5.62
N SER A 920 18.04 54.52 -5.86
CA SER A 920 17.63 55.92 -5.80
C SER A 920 17.44 56.50 -4.42
N LYS A 921 17.47 55.66 -3.40
CA LYS A 921 17.64 56.10 -2.02
C LYS A 921 19.11 56.40 -1.75
N SER A 922 20.00 55.45 -2.03
CA SER A 922 21.45 55.62 -1.83
C SER A 922 22.05 56.73 -2.70
N GLY A 923 21.48 57.01 -3.86
CA GLY A 923 22.00 58.02 -4.79
C GLY A 923 21.49 59.45 -4.56
N GLN A 924 20.70 59.73 -3.52
CA GLN A 924 20.26 61.10 -3.23
C GLN A 924 21.45 61.98 -2.82
N HIS A 925 21.35 63.28 -3.11
CA HIS A 925 22.42 64.25 -2.83
C HIS A 925 22.85 64.26 -1.35
N ILE A 926 21.93 64.00 -0.42
CA ILE A 926 22.21 63.92 1.02
C ILE A 926 23.15 62.76 1.39
N TYR A 927 23.16 61.67 0.61
CA TYR A 927 24.01 60.50 0.85
C TYR A 927 25.29 60.56 0.01
N THR A 928 25.21 60.99 -1.25
CA THR A 928 26.37 61.11 -2.14
C THR A 928 27.19 62.38 -1.90
N LYS A 929 26.66 63.37 -1.16
CA LYS A 929 27.33 64.65 -0.86
C LYS A 929 27.93 65.32 -2.11
N GLY A 930 27.23 65.25 -3.24
CA GLY A 930 27.65 65.84 -4.51
C GLY A 930 28.61 64.99 -5.36
N SER A 931 29.02 63.79 -4.93
CA SER A 931 29.93 62.92 -5.69
C SER A 931 29.32 62.34 -6.97
N ASN A 932 27.99 62.26 -7.04
CA ASN A 932 27.24 61.58 -8.10
C ASN A 932 27.76 60.16 -8.42
N CYS A 933 28.26 59.46 -7.38
CA CYS A 933 28.79 58.11 -7.46
C CYS A 933 27.99 57.15 -6.55
N LEU A 934 27.73 55.94 -7.02
CA LEU A 934 27.20 54.83 -6.25
C LEU A 934 28.22 53.70 -6.16
N LEU A 935 28.51 53.24 -4.95
CA LEU A 935 29.22 51.99 -4.73
C LEU A 935 28.24 50.82 -4.81
N VAL A 936 28.52 49.87 -5.70
CA VAL A 936 27.84 48.59 -5.80
C VAL A 936 28.68 47.56 -5.06
N CYS A 937 28.13 47.02 -3.97
CA CYS A 937 28.84 46.13 -3.06
C CYS A 937 28.20 44.75 -3.04
N ASP A 938 29.03 43.71 -2.95
CA ASP A 938 28.57 42.38 -2.55
C ASP A 938 28.47 42.35 -1.02
N VAL A 939 27.27 42.10 -0.49
CA VAL A 939 26.98 42.15 0.94
C VAL A 939 26.51 40.79 1.43
N LEU A 940 27.22 40.23 2.40
CA LEU A 940 26.87 38.97 3.08
C LEU A 940 25.84 39.24 4.18
N ILE A 941 24.63 38.72 3.99
CA ILE A 941 23.52 38.87 4.93
C ILE A 941 23.44 37.69 5.89
N GLY A 942 23.70 36.46 5.43
CA GLY A 942 23.62 35.26 6.27
C GLY A 942 22.24 35.09 6.90
N LYS A 943 22.18 34.67 8.16
CA LYS A 943 20.92 34.55 8.89
C LYS A 943 20.47 35.92 9.40
N GLU A 944 19.37 36.45 8.87
CA GLU A 944 18.88 37.79 9.21
C GLU A 944 17.84 37.80 10.35
N LEU A 945 17.90 38.84 11.19
CA LEU A 945 16.86 39.18 12.16
C LEU A 945 15.91 40.20 11.52
N THR A 946 14.63 39.88 11.36
CA THR A 946 13.63 40.83 10.84
C THR A 946 13.06 41.69 11.96
N VAL A 947 13.03 43.01 11.78
CA VAL A 947 12.54 43.99 12.76
C VAL A 947 11.58 44.99 12.14
N ASP A 948 10.63 45.46 12.95
CA ASP A 948 9.58 46.41 12.59
C ASP A 948 9.60 47.71 13.44
N ARG A 949 10.56 47.84 14.37
CA ARG A 949 10.77 49.00 15.25
C ARG A 949 12.25 49.28 15.44
N ASP A 950 12.61 50.48 15.90
CA ASP A 950 14.01 50.84 16.15
C ASP A 950 14.64 50.02 17.29
N MET A 951 15.94 49.76 17.16
CA MET A 951 16.76 49.02 18.13
C MET A 951 18.13 49.70 18.27
N LYS A 952 18.16 50.83 18.98
CA LYS A 952 19.31 51.77 19.00
C LYS A 952 20.61 51.22 19.59
N ASP A 953 20.54 50.20 20.45
CA ASP A 953 21.71 49.66 21.14
C ASP A 953 22.34 48.43 20.46
N MET A 954 22.02 48.17 19.18
CA MET A 954 22.51 46.99 18.46
C MET A 954 23.96 47.13 17.98
N ASN A 955 24.72 46.02 18.07
CA ASN A 955 26.10 45.90 17.64
C ASN A 955 26.45 44.43 17.30
N LEU A 956 27.67 44.19 16.80
CA LEU A 956 28.13 42.86 16.36
C LEU A 956 28.05 41.79 17.46
N ALA A 957 28.44 42.14 18.69
CA ALA A 957 28.42 41.20 19.81
C ALA A 957 26.98 40.76 20.16
N LYS A 958 26.02 41.70 20.13
CA LYS A 958 24.61 41.40 20.41
C LYS A 958 23.98 40.55 19.31
N ILE A 959 24.21 40.87 18.04
CA ILE A 959 23.59 40.10 16.95
C ILE A 959 24.13 38.68 16.88
N ARG A 960 25.44 38.49 17.10
CA ARG A 960 26.06 37.16 17.20
C ARG A 960 25.55 36.39 18.42
N LYS A 961 25.37 37.04 19.58
CA LYS A 961 24.77 36.41 20.78
C LYS A 961 23.35 35.90 20.51
N MET A 962 22.59 36.60 19.67
CA MET A 962 21.25 36.20 19.24
C MET A 962 21.26 35.12 18.14
N LYS A 963 22.43 34.67 17.68
CA LYS A 963 22.61 33.70 16.58
C LYS A 963 22.02 34.19 15.25
N TYR A 964 22.30 35.45 14.92
CA TYR A 964 22.04 36.07 13.63
C TYR A 964 23.31 36.77 13.11
N ASP A 965 23.40 36.95 11.79
CA ASP A 965 24.53 37.56 11.10
C ASP A 965 24.26 39.03 10.74
N SER A 966 23.01 39.36 10.42
CA SER A 966 22.59 40.70 10.00
C SER A 966 21.17 41.02 10.48
N MET A 967 20.71 42.24 10.20
CA MET A 967 19.34 42.66 10.47
C MET A 967 18.65 43.19 9.21
N TYR A 968 17.34 42.97 9.13
CA TYR A 968 16.49 43.45 8.05
C TYR A 968 15.34 44.28 8.62
N ALA A 969 15.26 45.54 8.20
CA ALA A 969 14.19 46.45 8.57
C ALA A 969 13.22 46.62 7.38
N ALA A 970 11.96 46.25 7.59
CA ALA A 970 10.96 46.25 6.53
C ALA A 970 10.41 47.66 6.23
N ARG A 971 10.17 47.94 4.94
CA ARG A 971 9.53 49.16 4.41
C ARG A 971 8.19 49.45 5.09
N GLY A 972 7.90 50.74 5.30
CA GLY A 972 6.60 51.20 5.80
C GLY A 972 6.41 51.08 7.32
N THR A 973 7.49 50.84 8.08
CA THR A 973 7.46 50.65 9.54
C THR A 973 7.66 51.95 10.32
N LYS A 974 7.55 53.11 9.67
CA LYS A 974 7.74 54.42 10.33
C LYS A 974 6.78 54.68 11.50
N ALA A 975 5.57 54.10 11.45
CA ALA A 975 4.57 54.24 12.52
C ALA A 975 5.03 53.62 13.86
N THR A 976 5.95 52.66 13.79
CA THR A 976 6.52 51.93 14.95
C THR A 976 7.98 52.31 15.20
N GLY A 977 8.45 53.44 14.65
CA GLY A 977 9.83 53.92 14.80
C GLY A 977 10.83 53.29 13.82
N GLY A 978 10.38 52.44 12.89
CA GLY A 978 11.21 51.80 11.86
C GLY A 978 11.45 52.66 10.61
N VAL A 979 11.65 51.99 9.46
CA VAL A 979 12.12 52.61 8.22
C VAL A 979 11.02 52.88 7.21
N LEU A 980 11.22 53.90 6.39
CA LEU A 980 10.37 54.18 5.22
C LEU A 980 10.57 53.14 4.11
N PHE A 981 11.80 52.62 3.93
CA PHE A 981 12.21 51.74 2.83
C PHE A 981 13.06 50.61 3.37
N ASP A 982 13.06 49.47 2.66
CA ASP A 982 13.77 48.26 3.09
C ASP A 982 15.27 48.51 3.25
N GLU A 983 15.79 48.19 4.44
CA GLU A 983 17.20 48.35 4.78
C GLU A 983 17.78 47.05 5.35
N TYR A 984 18.96 46.69 4.85
CA TYR A 984 19.80 45.66 5.44
C TYR A 984 20.88 46.32 6.28
N ILE A 985 21.07 45.83 7.50
CA ILE A 985 22.07 46.36 8.44
C ILE A 985 23.06 45.24 8.75
N ILE A 986 24.33 45.50 8.46
CA ILE A 986 25.46 44.64 8.84
C ILE A 986 26.26 45.28 9.96
N TYR A 987 26.85 44.46 10.83
CA TYR A 987 27.59 44.93 12.02
C TYR A 987 29.08 44.62 11.98
N ALA A 988 29.54 43.90 10.95
CA ALA A 988 30.94 43.69 10.63
C ALA A 988 31.22 44.33 9.26
N PRO A 989 32.09 45.35 9.16
CA PRO A 989 32.41 46.01 7.89
C PRO A 989 32.91 45.06 6.79
N GLU A 990 33.58 43.98 7.19
CA GLU A 990 34.14 42.95 6.31
C GLU A 990 33.06 42.16 5.57
N LEU A 991 31.79 42.20 5.99
CA LEU A 991 30.67 41.57 5.30
C LEU A 991 30.23 42.33 4.03
N ALA A 992 30.79 43.51 3.75
CA ALA A 992 30.53 44.27 2.54
C ALA A 992 31.81 44.49 1.74
N LEU A 993 31.79 44.02 0.49
CA LEU A 993 32.90 44.15 -0.44
C LEU A 993 32.52 45.09 -1.60
N PRO A 994 33.16 46.27 -1.75
CA PRO A 994 32.90 47.15 -2.89
C PRO A 994 33.42 46.53 -4.19
N ARG A 995 32.53 46.36 -5.17
CA ARG A 995 32.84 45.73 -6.47
C ARG A 995 32.88 46.71 -7.63
N TYR A 996 31.97 47.69 -7.64
CA TYR A 996 31.89 48.67 -8.72
C TYR A 996 31.64 50.08 -8.20
N ILE A 997 32.18 51.07 -8.91
CA ILE A 997 31.84 52.47 -8.79
C ILE A 997 30.99 52.80 -10.02
N VAL A 998 29.74 53.18 -9.79
CA VAL A 998 28.84 53.64 -10.85
C VAL A 998 28.71 55.14 -10.75
N HIS A 999 29.24 55.82 -11.76
CA HIS A 999 29.05 57.25 -11.95
C HIS A 999 27.69 57.46 -12.61
N PHE A 1000 26.99 58.50 -12.19
CA PHE A 1000 25.71 58.87 -12.76
C PHE A 1000 25.57 60.39 -12.81
N HIS A 1001 24.57 60.88 -13.54
CA HIS A 1001 24.10 62.26 -13.39
C HIS A 1001 22.61 62.24 -13.05
N SER A 1002 22.19 63.16 -12.17
CA SER A 1002 20.77 63.35 -11.85
C SER A 1002 20.09 64.12 -12.97
N ALA A 1003 19.09 63.53 -13.60
CA ALA A 1003 18.27 64.21 -14.61
C ALA A 1003 17.30 65.25 -14.00
N SER A 1004 17.36 65.50 -12.68
CA SER A 1004 16.42 66.35 -11.95
C SER A 1004 16.49 67.84 -12.30
N ASN A 1005 17.61 68.33 -12.84
CA ASN A 1005 17.80 69.78 -13.10
C ASN A 1005 17.32 70.24 -14.50
N ASP A 1006 17.00 69.33 -15.42
CA ASP A 1006 16.54 69.69 -16.78
C ASP A 1006 15.02 69.56 -16.98
N ILE A 1007 14.27 69.16 -15.96
CA ILE A 1007 12.82 69.04 -16.06
C ILE A 1007 12.18 70.42 -15.79
N LYS A 1008 12.24 71.32 -16.78
CA LYS A 1008 11.23 72.40 -16.86
C LYS A 1008 9.87 71.70 -16.96
N ALA A 1009 8.98 72.03 -16.04
CA ALA A 1009 7.60 71.54 -16.01
C ALA A 1009 6.83 72.07 -17.24
N THR A 1010 7.08 71.50 -18.40
CA THR A 1010 6.30 71.79 -19.61
C THR A 1010 5.07 70.88 -19.57
N ARG A 1011 3.91 71.45 -19.23
CA ARG A 1011 2.60 70.85 -19.48
C ARG A 1011 2.47 70.60 -20.98
N LEU A 1012 2.80 69.39 -21.43
CA LEU A 1012 2.50 68.95 -22.79
C LEU A 1012 1.00 68.71 -22.92
N GLN A 1013 0.41 69.40 -23.89
CA GLN A 1013 -0.99 69.23 -24.27
C GLN A 1013 -1.21 67.78 -24.70
N LEU A 1014 -2.16 67.11 -24.05
CA LEU A 1014 -2.76 65.86 -24.54
C LEU A 1014 -3.08 66.04 -26.03
N SER A 1015 -2.54 65.19 -26.89
CA SER A 1015 -3.04 65.08 -28.26
C SER A 1015 -4.50 64.64 -28.18
N LYS A 1016 -5.41 65.61 -28.27
CA LYS A 1016 -6.86 65.39 -28.38
C LYS A 1016 -7.13 64.71 -29.72
N THR A 1017 -7.01 63.39 -29.76
CA THR A 1017 -7.82 62.58 -30.65
C THR A 1017 -8.61 61.58 -29.81
N MET A 1018 -9.40 62.10 -28.85
CA MET A 1018 -10.60 61.38 -28.46
C MET A 1018 -11.56 61.48 -29.65
N LYS A 1019 -11.73 60.39 -30.39
CA LYS A 1019 -12.97 60.22 -31.14
C LYS A 1019 -14.10 60.14 -30.10
N PRO A 1020 -15.29 60.71 -30.33
CA PRO A 1020 -16.35 60.86 -29.32
C PRO A 1020 -16.79 59.59 -28.57
N ASN A 1021 -16.37 58.39 -29.01
CA ASN A 1021 -16.82 57.09 -28.49
C ASN A 1021 -15.69 56.17 -27.96
N GLN A 1022 -14.48 56.66 -27.64
CA GLN A 1022 -13.40 55.83 -27.08
C GLN A 1022 -13.22 56.02 -25.56
N PRO A 1023 -13.18 54.95 -24.73
CA PRO A 1023 -13.13 55.03 -23.25
C PRO A 1023 -11.71 55.18 -22.66
N TYR A 1024 -10.71 55.45 -23.50
CA TYR A 1024 -9.32 55.56 -23.10
C TYR A 1024 -8.62 56.72 -23.83
N ALA A 1025 -7.60 57.27 -23.18
CA ALA A 1025 -6.65 58.21 -23.78
C ALA A 1025 -5.28 57.54 -23.84
N PHE A 1026 -4.41 57.96 -24.74
CA PHE A 1026 -3.01 57.56 -24.68
C PHE A 1026 -2.09 58.74 -24.92
N VAL A 1027 -0.94 58.68 -24.26
CA VAL A 1027 0.19 59.57 -24.53
C VAL A 1027 1.16 58.78 -25.37
N GLU A 1028 1.43 59.28 -26.57
CA GLU A 1028 2.47 58.73 -27.42
C GLU A 1028 3.83 59.22 -26.91
N ILE A 1029 4.69 58.26 -26.58
CA ILE A 1029 6.04 58.49 -26.11
C ILE A 1029 6.98 58.02 -27.21
N THR A 1030 7.51 58.98 -27.96
CA THR A 1030 8.56 58.76 -28.96
C THR A 1030 9.93 59.11 -28.36
N PRO A 1031 10.98 58.36 -28.71
CA PRO A 1031 12.34 58.68 -28.28
C PRO A 1031 12.81 59.95 -29.04
N THR A 1032 12.70 61.11 -28.40
CA THR A 1032 13.26 62.38 -28.90
C THR A 1032 14.59 62.68 -28.21
N ARG A 1033 15.43 63.53 -28.82
CA ARG A 1033 16.74 63.93 -28.26
C ARG A 1033 16.65 64.95 -27.11
N GLU A 1034 15.45 65.41 -26.76
CA GLU A 1034 15.20 66.41 -25.70
C GLU A 1034 14.59 65.73 -24.47
N ILE A 1035 15.18 65.96 -23.30
CA ILE A 1035 14.88 65.25 -22.05
C ILE A 1035 13.48 65.64 -21.55
N HIS A 1036 12.55 64.68 -21.56
CA HIS A 1036 11.20 64.83 -20.99
C HIS A 1036 10.92 63.75 -19.93
N GLN A 1037 10.00 64.01 -18.99
CA GLN A 1037 9.55 63.06 -17.95
C GLN A 1037 9.14 61.67 -18.52
N HIS A 1038 8.78 61.62 -19.81
CA HIS A 1038 8.38 60.41 -20.53
C HIS A 1038 9.54 59.59 -21.11
N GLU A 1039 10.76 60.14 -21.22
CA GLU A 1039 11.96 59.40 -21.68
C GLU A 1039 12.38 58.33 -20.65
N ALA A 1040 12.15 58.60 -19.36
CA ALA A 1040 12.35 57.63 -18.28
C ALA A 1040 11.35 56.45 -18.37
N GLU A 1041 10.09 56.71 -18.73
CA GLU A 1041 9.09 55.67 -18.96
C GLU A 1041 9.44 54.84 -20.21
N PHE A 1042 9.91 55.50 -21.28
CA PHE A 1042 10.41 54.82 -22.48
C PHE A 1042 11.61 53.92 -22.16
N ALA A 1043 12.62 54.44 -21.46
CA ALA A 1043 13.83 53.70 -21.10
C ALA A 1043 13.51 52.50 -20.19
N LEU A 1044 12.57 52.64 -19.25
CA LEU A 1044 12.11 51.54 -18.40
C LEU A 1044 11.41 50.44 -19.23
N CYS A 1045 10.53 50.82 -20.15
CA CYS A 1045 9.85 49.88 -21.05
C CYS A 1045 10.84 49.18 -22.01
N ASP A 1046 11.78 49.93 -22.60
CA ASP A 1046 12.80 49.43 -23.51
C ASP A 1046 13.76 48.45 -22.79
N SER A 1047 14.25 48.81 -21.60
CA SER A 1047 15.09 47.94 -20.76
C SER A 1047 14.38 46.62 -20.44
N ARG A 1048 13.10 46.67 -20.02
CA ARG A 1048 12.35 45.46 -19.68
C ARG A 1048 12.04 44.58 -20.90
N PHE A 1049 11.73 45.18 -22.06
CA PHE A 1049 11.49 44.44 -23.30
C PHE A 1049 12.76 43.72 -23.80
N LYS A 1050 13.91 44.41 -23.79
CA LYS A 1050 15.21 43.84 -24.15
C LYS A 1050 15.65 42.69 -23.23
N ARG A 1051 15.32 42.74 -21.93
CA ARG A 1051 15.57 41.61 -21.01
C ARG A 1051 14.78 40.36 -21.39
N TYR A 1052 13.50 40.49 -21.74
CA TYR A 1052 12.68 39.36 -22.18
C TYR A 1052 13.25 38.71 -23.45
N GLN A 1053 13.67 39.54 -24.41
CA GLN A 1053 14.35 39.09 -25.63
C GLN A 1053 15.65 38.34 -25.36
N SER A 1054 16.49 38.81 -24.43
CA SER A 1054 17.76 38.13 -24.11
C SER A 1054 17.57 36.73 -23.49
N LYS A 1055 16.43 36.49 -22.83
CA LYS A 1055 16.17 35.26 -22.06
C LYS A 1055 15.28 34.26 -22.79
N TYR A 1056 14.41 34.71 -23.70
CA TYR A 1056 13.42 33.87 -24.39
C TYR A 1056 13.31 34.14 -25.89
N GLY A 1057 14.16 35.01 -26.46
CA GLY A 1057 14.13 35.34 -27.89
C GLY A 1057 14.91 34.31 -28.73
N ASN A 1058 14.40 34.01 -29.93
CA ASN A 1058 15.05 33.13 -30.92
C ASN A 1058 16.26 33.80 -31.64
N GLY A 1059 17.04 34.63 -30.94
CA GLY A 1059 18.22 35.31 -31.51
C GLY A 1059 17.93 36.51 -32.42
N ALA A 1060 16.67 36.89 -32.68
CA ALA A 1060 16.33 38.13 -33.38
C ALA A 1060 16.53 39.34 -32.45
N ALA A 1061 17.08 40.45 -32.95
CA ALA A 1061 17.20 41.74 -32.24
C ALA A 1061 16.05 42.67 -32.65
N TYR A 1062 15.30 43.18 -31.68
CA TYR A 1062 14.11 44.01 -31.90
C TYR A 1062 14.35 45.35 -31.23
N GLN A 1063 14.04 46.43 -31.93
CA GLN A 1063 14.15 47.79 -31.39
C GLN A 1063 12.76 48.30 -31.03
N VAL A 1064 12.58 48.80 -29.81
CA VAL A 1064 11.36 49.52 -29.43
C VAL A 1064 11.39 50.87 -30.15
N THR A 1065 10.49 51.06 -31.11
CA THR A 1065 10.42 52.30 -31.90
C THR A 1065 9.45 53.31 -31.32
N LYS A 1066 8.48 52.85 -30.51
CA LYS A 1066 7.38 53.67 -30.00
C LYS A 1066 6.74 53.04 -28.76
N VAL A 1067 6.43 53.86 -27.76
CA VAL A 1067 5.68 53.43 -26.57
C VAL A 1067 4.42 54.29 -26.47
N LYS A 1068 3.25 53.67 -26.32
CA LYS A 1068 2.00 54.39 -26.04
C LYS A 1068 1.58 54.08 -24.61
N ARG A 1069 1.59 55.10 -23.74
CA ARG A 1069 1.06 54.96 -22.38
C ARG A 1069 -0.45 55.15 -22.43
N VAL A 1070 -1.19 54.09 -22.16
CA VAL A 1070 -2.66 54.10 -22.21
C VAL A 1070 -3.24 54.40 -20.82
N GLU A 1071 -4.13 55.37 -20.76
CA GLU A 1071 -4.96 55.69 -19.60
C GLU A 1071 -6.42 55.35 -19.90
N ASN A 1072 -6.89 54.24 -19.34
CA ASN A 1072 -8.30 53.85 -19.35
C ASN A 1072 -8.85 53.91 -17.91
N PRO A 1073 -9.62 54.95 -17.53
CA PRO A 1073 -10.17 55.10 -16.18
C PRO A 1073 -11.06 53.92 -15.76
N LYS A 1074 -11.84 53.36 -16.69
CA LYS A 1074 -12.76 52.24 -16.44
C LYS A 1074 -12.00 50.97 -16.06
N LEU A 1075 -10.99 50.59 -16.85
CA LEU A 1075 -10.15 49.41 -16.56
C LEU A 1075 -9.28 49.64 -15.32
N ARG A 1076 -8.83 50.87 -15.07
CA ARG A 1076 -8.06 51.21 -13.87
C ARG A 1076 -8.90 51.11 -12.59
N ALA A 1077 -10.17 51.47 -12.65
CA ALA A 1077 -11.11 51.30 -11.54
C ALA A 1077 -11.37 49.81 -11.26
N ALA A 1078 -11.60 49.00 -12.31
CA ALA A 1078 -11.74 47.55 -12.19
C ALA A 1078 -10.50 46.88 -11.56
N TYR A 1079 -9.29 47.30 -11.95
CA TYR A 1079 -8.04 46.81 -11.36
C TYR A 1079 -7.95 47.10 -9.85
N LYS A 1080 -8.28 48.33 -9.45
CA LYS A 1080 -8.24 48.75 -8.05
C LYS A 1080 -9.26 47.99 -7.21
N ALA A 1081 -10.45 47.74 -7.75
CA ALA A 1081 -11.48 46.95 -7.09
C ALA A 1081 -11.03 45.50 -6.84
N LEU A 1082 -10.41 44.86 -7.85
CA LEU A 1082 -9.85 43.51 -7.71
C LEU A 1082 -8.74 43.44 -6.64
N ARG A 1083 -7.85 44.44 -6.63
CA ARG A 1083 -6.78 44.54 -5.64
C ARG A 1083 -7.31 44.76 -4.21
N ALA A 1084 -8.35 45.59 -4.07
CA ALA A 1084 -9.02 45.80 -2.79
C ALA A 1084 -9.67 44.50 -2.28
N ARG A 1085 -10.29 43.73 -3.18
CA ARG A 1085 -10.87 42.41 -2.89
C ARG A 1085 -9.81 41.40 -2.42
N PHE A 1086 -8.68 41.26 -3.12
CA PHE A 1086 -7.61 40.36 -2.69
C PHE A 1086 -7.06 40.74 -1.31
N LYS A 1087 -7.00 42.05 -1.01
CA LYS A 1087 -6.59 42.54 0.31
C LYS A 1087 -7.63 42.21 1.39
N SER A 1088 -8.93 42.34 1.12
CA SER A 1088 -9.98 41.96 2.09
C SER A 1088 -10.08 40.45 2.31
N GLU A 1089 -9.79 39.66 1.28
CA GLU A 1089 -9.81 38.18 1.34
C GLU A 1089 -8.48 37.57 1.85
N SER A 1090 -7.51 38.40 2.26
CA SER A 1090 -6.17 37.98 2.72
C SER A 1090 -5.41 37.09 1.71
N ILE A 1091 -5.71 37.24 0.42
CA ILE A 1091 -5.03 36.50 -0.64
C ILE A 1091 -3.67 37.17 -0.88
N PRO A 1092 -2.54 36.48 -0.70
CA PRO A 1092 -1.23 37.06 -0.98
C PRO A 1092 -1.11 37.31 -2.48
N TYR A 1093 -0.83 38.56 -2.87
CA TYR A 1093 -0.71 38.95 -4.27
C TYR A 1093 0.55 39.76 -4.56
N GLU A 1094 1.10 39.59 -5.75
CA GLU A 1094 2.18 40.42 -6.31
C GLU A 1094 1.73 41.05 -7.62
N GLN A 1095 2.01 42.34 -7.80
CA GLN A 1095 1.79 43.01 -9.08
C GLN A 1095 3.00 42.80 -9.98
N ILE A 1096 2.78 42.18 -11.14
CA ILE A 1096 3.85 41.93 -12.11
C ILE A 1096 3.53 42.60 -13.45
N TYR A 1097 4.59 42.98 -14.17
CA TYR A 1097 4.47 43.44 -15.55
C TYR A 1097 4.63 42.24 -16.47
N VAL A 1098 3.70 42.07 -17.41
CA VAL A 1098 3.66 40.96 -18.36
C VAL A 1098 3.61 41.49 -19.79
N PHE A 1099 4.24 40.75 -20.71
CA PHE A 1099 4.21 41.07 -22.14
C PHE A 1099 3.17 40.20 -22.83
N HIS A 1100 2.36 40.79 -23.70
CA HIS A 1100 1.39 40.09 -24.52
C HIS A 1100 1.49 40.57 -25.96
N GLY A 1101 1.78 39.65 -26.89
CA GLY A 1101 1.75 39.92 -28.32
C GLY A 1101 0.34 39.68 -28.86
N THR A 1102 -0.20 40.64 -29.60
CA THR A 1102 -1.51 40.52 -30.24
C THR A 1102 -1.49 41.14 -31.63
N ALA A 1103 -2.41 40.71 -32.50
CA ALA A 1103 -2.58 41.33 -33.81
C ALA A 1103 -3.11 42.76 -33.65
N GLU A 1104 -2.71 43.68 -34.53
CA GLU A 1104 -3.09 45.10 -34.46
C GLU A 1104 -4.60 45.32 -34.35
N LYS A 1105 -5.39 44.51 -35.08
CA LYS A 1105 -6.87 44.50 -35.02
C LYS A 1105 -7.46 44.24 -33.63
N ASN A 1106 -6.72 43.60 -32.73
CA ASN A 1106 -7.18 43.25 -31.38
C ASN A 1106 -6.78 44.29 -30.33
N ILE A 1107 -5.87 45.22 -30.66
CA ILE A 1107 -5.40 46.24 -29.71
C ILE A 1107 -6.56 47.13 -29.29
N GLU A 1108 -7.34 47.63 -30.25
CA GLU A 1108 -8.46 48.53 -30.01
C GLU A 1108 -9.55 47.90 -29.10
N PRO A 1109 -10.05 46.67 -29.36
CA PRO A 1109 -10.94 45.97 -28.43
C PRO A 1109 -10.36 45.82 -27.01
N ILE A 1110 -9.07 45.48 -26.87
CA ILE A 1110 -8.42 45.29 -25.56
C ILE A 1110 -8.32 46.61 -24.80
N LEU A 1111 -8.00 47.70 -25.49
CA LEU A 1111 -7.90 49.01 -24.86
C LEU A 1111 -9.28 49.58 -24.47
N CYS A 1112 -10.35 49.21 -25.18
CA CYS A 1112 -11.73 49.60 -24.87
C CYS A 1112 -12.36 48.77 -23.74
N GLU A 1113 -12.22 47.45 -23.85
CA GLU A 1113 -12.99 46.45 -23.09
C GLU A 1113 -12.12 45.55 -22.20
N GLY A 1114 -10.80 45.75 -22.17
CA GLY A 1114 -9.90 44.87 -21.42
C GLY A 1114 -9.68 43.52 -22.10
N PHE A 1115 -8.90 42.64 -21.46
CA PHE A 1115 -8.67 41.30 -21.99
C PHE A 1115 -9.90 40.41 -21.73
N LYS A 1116 -10.32 39.61 -22.73
CA LYS A 1116 -11.42 38.63 -22.63
C LYS A 1116 -10.86 37.22 -22.50
N ILE A 1117 -11.47 36.40 -21.64
CA ILE A 1117 -11.17 34.96 -21.51
C ILE A 1117 -12.36 34.18 -22.06
N GLY A 1118 -12.11 33.31 -23.05
CA GLY A 1118 -13.01 32.22 -23.42
C GLY A 1118 -14.51 32.55 -23.55
N GLY A 1119 -14.88 33.61 -24.30
CA GLY A 1119 -16.28 33.85 -24.66
C GLY A 1119 -17.18 34.52 -23.62
N GLU A 1120 -16.69 34.88 -22.43
CA GLU A 1120 -17.48 35.65 -21.45
C GLU A 1120 -17.22 37.17 -21.54
N GLU A 1121 -18.26 37.97 -21.26
CA GLU A 1121 -18.30 39.44 -21.40
C GLU A 1121 -17.59 40.22 -20.27
N VAL A 1122 -16.81 39.59 -19.39
CA VAL A 1122 -16.22 40.29 -18.23
C VAL A 1122 -14.88 40.96 -18.60
N PRO A 1123 -14.74 42.30 -18.51
CA PRO A 1123 -13.54 43.02 -18.89
C PRO A 1123 -12.42 42.89 -17.83
N ILE A 1124 -11.25 42.33 -18.19
CA ILE A 1124 -10.08 42.25 -17.29
C ILE A 1124 -9.21 43.51 -17.42
N ALA A 1125 -8.85 44.08 -16.27
CA ALA A 1125 -8.00 45.25 -16.19
C ALA A 1125 -6.55 45.03 -16.70
N VAL A 1126 -5.88 46.11 -17.10
CA VAL A 1126 -4.56 46.13 -17.79
C VAL A 1126 -3.37 45.87 -16.84
N GLY A 1127 -3.48 44.91 -15.93
CA GLY A 1127 -2.39 44.49 -15.03
C GLY A 1127 -2.60 43.08 -14.50
N ALA A 1128 -1.52 42.30 -14.36
CA ALA A 1128 -1.57 40.95 -13.81
C ALA A 1128 -1.22 40.97 -12.31
N LEU A 1129 -2.12 40.42 -11.49
CA LEU A 1129 -1.87 40.09 -10.09
C LEU A 1129 -1.59 38.60 -9.99
N ARG A 1130 -0.40 38.23 -9.51
CA ARG A 1130 -0.06 36.84 -9.22
C ARG A 1130 -0.46 36.53 -7.78
N GLY A 1131 -1.54 35.77 -7.59
CA GLY A 1131 -1.86 35.12 -6.33
C GLY A 1131 -1.16 33.76 -6.22
N LYS A 1132 -1.05 33.21 -5.00
CA LYS A 1132 -0.75 31.77 -4.84
C LYS A 1132 -1.95 30.92 -5.25
#